data_AF-A0A4Q2ZPH0-F1
#
_entry.id   AF-A0A4Q2ZPH0-F1
#
_cell.length_a   1.000
_cell.length_b   1.000
_cell.length_c   1.000
_cell.angle_alpha   90.00
_cell.angle_beta   90.00
_cell.angle_gamma   90.00
#
_symmetry.space_group_name_H-M   'P 1'
#
loop_
_entity.id
_entity.type
_entity.pdbx_description
1 polymer ?
#
loop_
_entity_poly.entity_id
_entity_poly.type
_entity_poly.pdbx_seq_one_letter_code
_entity_poly.pdbx_strand_id
1 'polypeptide(L)'
;TTLSGTNFGVDFNPSADRLRVVTSTGLNLRINVDTGRVLTDGVLNNGGPDPLPFELAGSAYTNSFAGNTGTALYNIDVSSDRLVVQNPPNNGTITTIGTGLGIGDVTGVGGFEIYAGRTADGTITNVGYATLTVNGIAKLYLIDLTTGLAETVATVGDGSTQLRGLTALTDAPGAAAFVIDQSNALLRINTATPNSATTIGTITGLVGTGEVIVGFDFRPANGLLYLVTKDVNNAGHLYTLNTATAQATFVGLLVADGADTTDLYQTLNGTEFGVDFNPAADRLRIVSNTGQSLRIDVSTLGVFTDGNLNGPATGASATAYRNNAAGAAITTLFNLDATTDQLFTQDPTSGALTVRGSLGVDATSISGFDIRTNGEAYATLVVNNISGLYSINLTTGQASYIGEVGGAGVANAGFTTRGLAISPDSTILFENTAISVSEGGQVATVTLKRVGSTSSPVTVLVKASDGTANAGSDYTTITRWVTFGTNSDTATFEIPISDDTVFESNETILLTLTDTSPNATITGANVATLTIIENEAQPTLSISDISRAEGSVDNAYTFTVTLSGLNSTAVSFHYATADDSAEAGSDYVAIEGDITIPAGQTSATVTVTVKGDTIVEANESFSVVLTSVTGGVALADGTGLGTILNDDATLVNPKTLTYSDGDGDLVTLKISGKGTLD
;
A
#
# COMPACT_ATOMS: atom_id res chain seq x y z
N THR A 1 20.23 -24.13 37.87
CA THR A 1 19.61 -22.90 38.38
C THR A 1 18.13 -22.96 38.11
N THR A 2 17.28 -22.68 39.10
CA THR A 2 15.82 -22.59 38.90
C THR A 2 15.50 -21.33 38.12
N LEU A 3 14.66 -21.43 37.10
CA LEU A 3 14.12 -20.26 36.39
C LEU A 3 12.93 -19.70 37.19
N SER A 4 13.07 -18.49 37.73
CA SER A 4 12.05 -17.81 38.52
C SER A 4 11.63 -16.50 37.85
N GLY A 5 10.37 -16.11 38.03
CA GLY A 5 9.81 -14.88 37.47
C GLY A 5 8.62 -15.14 36.57
N THR A 6 7.96 -14.05 36.21
CA THR A 6 6.77 -13.99 35.34
C THR A 6 7.13 -13.58 33.91
N ASN A 7 8.24 -12.83 33.76
CA ASN A 7 8.71 -12.31 32.49
C ASN A 7 10.13 -12.81 32.21
N PHE A 8 10.39 -13.11 30.95
CA PHE A 8 11.65 -13.68 30.47
C PHE A 8 12.13 -12.90 29.25
N GLY A 9 13.43 -12.65 29.20
CA GLY A 9 14.13 -12.21 28.01
C GLY A 9 15.11 -13.30 27.58
N VAL A 10 14.89 -13.87 26.40
CA VAL A 10 15.73 -14.95 25.87
C VAL A 10 16.22 -14.53 24.50
N ASP A 11 17.53 -14.60 24.29
CA ASP A 11 18.10 -14.38 22.96
C ASP A 11 19.48 -15.03 22.80
N PHE A 12 19.86 -15.32 21.56
CA PHE A 12 21.13 -15.93 21.23
C PHE A 12 22.20 -14.88 20.96
N ASN A 13 23.34 -14.99 21.65
CA ASN A 13 24.52 -14.21 21.32
C ASN A 13 25.36 -14.97 20.28
N PRO A 14 25.33 -14.59 18.99
CA PRO A 14 26.10 -15.27 17.95
C PRO A 14 27.62 -15.14 18.08
N SER A 15 28.13 -14.10 18.74
CA SER A 15 29.60 -13.94 18.92
C SER A 15 30.13 -14.88 20.01
N ALA A 16 29.33 -15.11 21.05
CA ALA A 16 29.70 -15.96 22.17
C ALA A 16 29.25 -17.41 21.97
N ASP A 17 28.33 -17.65 21.02
CA ASP A 17 27.66 -18.93 20.79
C ASP A 17 26.96 -19.43 22.08
N ARG A 18 26.18 -18.53 22.68
CA ARG A 18 25.50 -18.76 23.97
C ARG A 18 24.11 -18.15 23.94
N LEU A 19 23.14 -18.89 24.49
CA LEU A 19 21.82 -18.36 24.78
C LEU A 19 21.87 -17.54 26.08
N ARG A 20 21.36 -16.31 26.04
CA ARG A 20 21.13 -15.44 27.19
C ARG A 20 19.72 -15.68 27.72
N VAL A 21 19.59 -15.77 29.04
CA VAL A 21 18.29 -15.75 29.72
C VAL A 21 18.36 -14.74 30.85
N VAL A 22 17.52 -13.72 30.79
CA VAL A 22 17.23 -12.82 31.91
C VAL A 22 15.76 -12.93 32.31
N THR A 23 15.46 -12.61 33.56
CA THR A 23 14.10 -12.75 34.11
C THR A 23 13.72 -11.54 34.95
N SER A 24 12.42 -11.35 35.17
CA SER A 24 11.89 -10.34 36.10
C SER A 24 12.38 -10.47 37.54
N THR A 25 12.96 -11.61 37.94
CA THR A 25 13.56 -11.79 39.28
C THR A 25 15.04 -11.43 39.37
N GLY A 26 15.60 -10.87 38.29
CA GLY A 26 17.01 -10.47 38.26
C GLY A 26 17.99 -11.57 37.92
N LEU A 27 17.53 -12.77 37.52
CA LEU A 27 18.42 -13.79 36.98
C LEU A 27 19.07 -13.31 35.68
N ASN A 28 20.34 -13.67 35.51
CA ASN A 28 21.14 -13.36 34.33
C ASN A 28 22.02 -14.58 34.00
N LEU A 29 21.63 -15.35 32.98
CA LEU A 29 22.21 -16.66 32.68
C LEU A 29 22.80 -16.70 31.27
N ARG A 30 23.89 -17.46 31.13
CA ARG A 30 24.39 -17.94 29.82
C ARG A 30 24.25 -19.44 29.73
N ILE A 31 23.73 -19.92 28.62
CA ILE A 31 23.55 -21.34 28.34
C ILE A 31 24.36 -21.69 27.09
N ASN A 32 25.21 -22.70 27.20
CA ASN A 32 25.83 -23.34 26.04
C ASN A 32 24.77 -24.20 25.36
N VAL A 33 24.41 -23.86 24.12
CA VAL A 33 23.31 -24.49 23.39
C VAL A 33 23.59 -25.95 23.01
N ASP A 34 24.86 -26.32 22.80
CA ASP A 34 25.25 -27.69 22.44
C ASP A 34 25.23 -28.65 23.63
N THR A 35 25.59 -28.14 24.81
CA THR A 35 25.82 -28.97 26.01
C THR A 35 24.78 -28.77 27.10
N GLY A 36 23.91 -27.77 26.97
CA GLY A 36 22.95 -27.37 28.00
C GLY A 36 23.59 -26.79 29.28
N ARG A 37 24.91 -26.60 29.32
CA ARG A 37 25.61 -26.09 30.51
C ARG A 37 25.24 -24.64 30.76
N VAL A 38 24.81 -24.35 32.00
CA VAL A 38 24.37 -23.02 32.43
C VAL A 38 25.43 -22.36 33.31
N LEU A 39 25.74 -21.10 33.02
CA LEU A 39 26.49 -20.18 33.87
C LEU A 39 25.54 -19.10 34.39
N THR A 40 25.67 -18.76 35.68
CA THR A 40 24.98 -17.61 36.28
C THR A 40 25.97 -16.45 36.31
N ASP A 41 25.64 -15.36 35.62
CA ASP A 41 26.45 -14.15 35.52
C ASP A 41 26.12 -13.18 36.68
N GLY A 42 26.76 -12.01 36.69
CA GLY A 42 26.56 -10.97 37.69
C GLY A 42 25.10 -10.52 37.81
N VAL A 43 24.73 -10.12 39.04
CA VAL A 43 23.40 -9.61 39.39
C VAL A 43 23.12 -8.33 38.62
N LEU A 44 21.88 -8.14 38.17
CA LEU A 44 21.47 -6.92 37.48
C LEU A 44 21.62 -5.68 38.39
N ASN A 45 22.34 -4.66 37.93
CA ASN A 45 22.71 -3.47 38.71
C ASN A 45 22.80 -2.23 37.80
N ASN A 46 22.75 -1.02 38.38
CA ASN A 46 22.94 0.24 37.63
C ASN A 46 24.39 0.75 37.70
N GLY A 47 25.38 -0.16 37.67
CA GLY A 47 26.81 0.18 37.80
C GLY A 47 27.30 0.36 39.24
N GLY A 48 26.45 0.13 40.24
CA GLY A 48 26.78 0.12 41.66
C GLY A 48 26.78 -1.29 42.28
N PRO A 49 27.21 -1.44 43.54
CA PRO A 49 27.25 -2.74 44.24
C PRO A 49 25.87 -3.27 44.64
N ASP A 50 24.84 -2.42 44.63
CA ASP A 50 23.50 -2.76 45.10
C ASP A 50 22.56 -3.12 43.93
N PRO A 51 21.81 -4.24 44.03
CA PRO A 51 20.80 -4.59 43.05
C PRO A 51 19.64 -3.60 43.09
N LEU A 52 19.21 -3.11 41.93
CA LEU A 52 17.98 -2.33 41.76
C LEU A 52 16.83 -3.25 41.32
N PRO A 53 15.56 -2.88 41.56
CA PRO A 53 14.40 -3.67 41.15
C PRO A 53 14.13 -3.49 39.65
N PHE A 54 15.04 -3.96 38.80
CA PHE A 54 14.77 -4.04 37.37
C PHE A 54 13.82 -5.19 37.09
N GLU A 55 12.75 -4.93 36.34
CA GLU A 55 11.89 -5.97 35.81
C GLU A 55 12.18 -6.18 34.34
N LEU A 56 13.30 -6.84 34.04
CA LEU A 56 13.68 -7.07 32.65
C LEU A 56 12.82 -8.15 32.01
N ALA A 57 12.29 -7.81 30.84
CA ALA A 57 11.54 -8.67 29.95
C ALA A 57 12.01 -8.42 28.51
N GLY A 58 12.01 -9.45 27.66
CA GLY A 58 12.58 -9.34 26.32
C GLY A 58 14.11 -9.12 26.34
N SER A 59 14.81 -9.84 25.49
CA SER A 59 16.26 -9.69 25.30
C SER A 59 16.52 -9.69 23.83
N ALA A 60 17.44 -8.85 23.37
CA ALA A 60 17.90 -8.92 22.00
C ALA A 60 19.35 -8.46 21.87
N TYR A 61 20.13 -9.18 21.08
CA TYR A 61 21.49 -8.84 20.70
C TYR A 61 21.50 -8.15 19.34
N THR A 62 22.25 -7.05 19.24
CA THR A 62 22.63 -6.51 17.93
C THR A 62 23.52 -7.49 17.16
N ASN A 63 23.60 -7.31 15.85
CA ASN A 63 24.47 -8.06 14.95
C ASN A 63 24.19 -9.57 14.99
N SER A 64 22.90 -9.94 14.99
CA SER A 64 22.42 -11.33 14.99
C SER A 64 22.69 -12.04 13.65
N PHE A 65 23.97 -12.22 13.29
CA PHE A 65 24.43 -12.93 12.09
C PHE A 65 25.73 -13.71 12.34
N ALA A 66 25.97 -14.76 11.56
CA ALA A 66 27.14 -15.62 11.72
C ALA A 66 28.46 -14.88 11.44
N GLY A 67 29.48 -15.13 12.27
CA GLY A 67 30.84 -14.59 12.09
C GLY A 67 31.05 -13.15 12.56
N ASN A 68 30.07 -12.52 13.23
CA ASN A 68 30.29 -11.22 13.87
C ASN A 68 31.31 -11.34 15.03
N THR A 69 32.01 -10.24 15.32
CA THR A 69 33.01 -10.19 16.41
C THR A 69 32.54 -9.40 17.63
N GLY A 70 31.30 -8.90 17.64
CA GLY A 70 30.78 -8.09 18.72
C GLY A 70 29.28 -7.85 18.65
N THR A 71 28.63 -7.96 19.80
CA THR A 71 27.19 -7.77 20.01
C THR A 71 26.96 -6.88 21.23
N ALA A 72 25.82 -6.19 21.25
CA ALA A 72 25.33 -5.45 22.42
C ALA A 72 23.97 -6.00 22.83
N LEU A 73 23.77 -6.23 24.13
CA LEU A 73 22.52 -6.77 24.68
C LEU A 73 21.60 -5.63 25.10
N TYR A 74 20.39 -5.64 24.59
CA TYR A 74 19.30 -4.75 24.98
C TYR A 74 18.19 -5.53 25.66
N ASN A 75 17.51 -4.88 26.59
CA ASN A 75 16.36 -5.41 27.32
C ASN A 75 15.26 -4.35 27.44
N ILE A 76 14.04 -4.81 27.69
CA ILE A 76 12.93 -3.92 28.06
C ILE A 76 12.71 -4.04 29.56
N ASP A 77 12.80 -2.93 30.27
CA ASP A 77 12.41 -2.86 31.68
C ASP A 77 10.94 -2.45 31.77
N VAL A 78 10.09 -3.42 32.15
CA VAL A 78 8.64 -3.19 32.23
C VAL A 78 8.25 -2.41 33.47
N SER A 79 9.10 -2.38 34.50
CA SER A 79 8.80 -1.61 35.72
C SER A 79 8.91 -0.10 35.51
N SER A 80 9.64 0.31 34.47
CA SER A 80 9.93 1.71 34.18
C SER A 80 9.56 2.14 32.76
N ASP A 81 8.97 1.24 31.96
CA ASP A 81 8.61 1.42 30.55
C ASP A 81 9.77 1.89 29.67
N ARG A 82 10.91 1.21 29.74
CA ARG A 82 12.17 1.68 29.15
C ARG A 82 12.95 0.62 28.41
N LEU A 83 13.62 1.06 27.35
CA LEU A 83 14.72 0.32 26.76
C LEU A 83 15.98 0.51 27.62
N VAL A 84 16.70 -0.57 27.87
CA VAL A 84 17.98 -0.55 28.56
C VAL A 84 19.03 -1.37 27.81
N VAL A 85 20.30 -1.02 27.98
CA VAL A 85 21.44 -1.79 27.49
C VAL A 85 22.19 -2.43 28.65
N GLN A 86 22.51 -3.71 28.52
CA GLN A 86 23.30 -4.42 29.51
C GLN A 86 24.77 -4.45 29.07
N ASN A 87 25.62 -3.62 29.69
CA ASN A 87 27.00 -3.45 29.29
C ASN A 87 27.99 -3.30 30.48
N PRO A 88 28.91 -4.24 30.70
CA PRO A 88 29.02 -5.53 30.01
C PRO A 88 27.92 -6.50 30.49
N PRO A 89 27.34 -7.35 29.59
CA PRO A 89 26.28 -8.29 29.95
C PRO A 89 26.62 -9.19 31.14
N ASN A 90 27.86 -9.69 31.19
CA ASN A 90 28.27 -10.64 32.23
C ASN A 90 28.34 -10.03 33.64
N ASN A 91 28.44 -8.69 33.76
CA ASN A 91 28.44 -8.02 35.06
C ASN A 91 27.03 -7.66 35.52
N GLY A 92 26.01 -7.82 34.67
CA GLY A 92 24.66 -7.37 34.97
C GLY A 92 24.48 -5.85 34.94
N THR A 93 25.46 -5.08 34.47
CA THR A 93 25.41 -3.61 34.50
C THR A 93 24.42 -3.10 33.45
N ILE A 94 23.39 -2.40 33.89
CA ILE A 94 22.30 -1.85 33.10
C ILE A 94 22.48 -0.35 32.97
N THR A 95 22.36 0.15 31.74
CA THR A 95 22.27 1.58 31.43
C THR A 95 20.95 1.84 30.73
N THR A 96 20.20 2.80 31.26
CA THR A 96 18.94 3.23 30.66
C THR A 96 19.15 4.02 29.38
N ILE A 97 18.30 3.80 28.37
CA ILE A 97 18.27 4.57 27.12
C ILE A 97 17.03 5.47 27.11
N GLY A 98 17.20 6.70 26.61
CA GLY A 98 16.08 7.62 26.40
C GLY A 98 15.42 8.16 27.67
N THR A 99 14.14 8.53 27.55
CA THR A 99 13.26 8.96 28.66
C THR A 99 12.05 8.04 28.86
N GLY A 100 11.87 7.01 28.04
CA GLY A 100 10.77 6.04 28.10
C GLY A 100 10.39 5.55 26.71
N LEU A 101 9.59 4.49 26.62
CA LEU A 101 9.09 3.93 25.35
C LEU A 101 8.10 4.87 24.63
N GLY A 102 7.49 5.83 25.34
CA GLY A 102 6.60 6.85 24.73
C GLY A 102 5.20 6.34 24.34
N ILE A 103 4.84 5.12 24.72
CA ILE A 103 3.60 4.44 24.31
C ILE A 103 2.61 4.21 25.45
N GLY A 104 2.92 4.68 26.66
CA GLY A 104 2.15 4.39 27.87
C GLY A 104 2.67 3.16 28.62
N ASP A 105 1.89 2.71 29.60
CA ASP A 105 2.22 1.64 30.54
C ASP A 105 2.27 0.27 29.86
N VAL A 106 3.44 -0.38 29.89
CA VAL A 106 3.67 -1.69 29.30
C VAL A 106 3.37 -2.77 30.33
N THR A 107 2.18 -3.34 30.21
CA THR A 107 1.70 -4.41 31.11
C THR A 107 2.19 -5.81 30.72
N GLY A 108 2.85 -5.96 29.57
CA GLY A 108 3.41 -7.24 29.13
C GLY A 108 4.30 -7.14 27.91
N VAL A 109 5.33 -7.99 27.86
CA VAL A 109 6.27 -8.12 26.74
C VAL A 109 6.13 -9.51 26.16
N GLY A 110 5.59 -9.59 24.94
CA GLY A 110 5.48 -10.84 24.20
C GLY A 110 6.81 -11.29 23.62
N GLY A 111 7.77 -10.39 23.43
CA GLY A 111 9.10 -10.69 22.90
C GLY A 111 9.79 -9.43 22.40
N PHE A 112 11.11 -9.47 22.32
CA PHE A 112 11.95 -8.41 21.79
C PHE A 112 13.03 -9.04 20.93
N GLU A 113 13.28 -8.46 19.76
CA GLU A 113 14.21 -8.97 18.76
C GLU A 113 14.93 -7.79 18.10
N ILE A 114 16.21 -7.95 17.77
CA ILE A 114 16.96 -6.97 16.99
C ILE A 114 17.35 -7.63 15.68
N TYR A 115 16.64 -7.23 14.63
CA TYR A 115 16.93 -7.68 13.29
C TYR A 115 18.20 -6.99 12.77
N ALA A 116 19.20 -7.79 12.43
CA ALA A 116 20.40 -7.33 11.76
C ALA A 116 20.21 -7.43 10.23
N GLY A 117 19.79 -6.33 9.61
CA GLY A 117 19.63 -6.21 8.17
C GLY A 117 20.94 -5.83 7.47
N ARG A 118 20.98 -6.03 6.15
CA ARG A 118 22.06 -5.49 5.31
C ARG A 118 21.44 -4.61 4.23
N THR A 119 21.86 -3.36 4.19
CA THR A 119 21.49 -2.42 3.12
C THR A 119 22.18 -2.82 1.81
N ALA A 120 21.72 -2.23 0.70
CA ALA A 120 22.24 -2.55 -0.64
C ALA A 120 23.76 -2.29 -0.79
N ASP A 121 24.32 -1.35 -0.04
CA ASP A 121 25.76 -1.04 -0.04
C ASP A 121 26.60 -1.98 0.85
N GLY A 122 25.95 -2.92 1.53
CA GLY A 122 26.59 -3.88 2.43
C GLY A 122 26.67 -3.43 3.89
N THR A 123 26.20 -2.23 4.24
CA THR A 123 26.16 -1.74 5.62
C THR A 123 25.15 -2.54 6.45
N ILE A 124 25.59 -3.00 7.63
CA ILE A 124 24.72 -3.68 8.60
C ILE A 124 23.90 -2.65 9.36
N THR A 125 22.58 -2.84 9.42
CA THR A 125 21.65 -2.06 10.21
C THR A 125 21.05 -2.93 11.31
N ASN A 126 20.81 -2.36 12.49
CA ASN A 126 20.15 -3.04 13.60
C ASN A 126 18.81 -2.36 13.85
N VAL A 127 17.73 -3.12 13.74
CA VAL A 127 16.37 -2.60 13.89
C VAL A 127 15.67 -3.38 15.00
N GLY A 128 15.26 -2.69 16.06
CA GLY A 128 14.57 -3.29 17.20
C GLY A 128 13.09 -3.49 16.92
N TYR A 129 12.57 -4.67 17.24
CA TYR A 129 11.14 -5.00 17.19
C TYR A 129 10.70 -5.59 18.52
N ALA A 130 9.58 -5.11 19.06
CA ALA A 130 9.02 -5.66 20.28
C ALA A 130 7.52 -5.91 20.13
N THR A 131 7.02 -6.98 20.74
CA THR A 131 5.58 -7.15 20.95
C THR A 131 5.26 -6.72 22.37
N LEU A 132 4.46 -5.66 22.53
CA LEU A 132 4.15 -5.05 23.81
C LEU A 132 2.64 -4.98 24.01
N THR A 133 2.20 -5.17 25.26
CA THR A 133 0.80 -5.07 25.66
C THR A 133 0.57 -3.76 26.39
N VAL A 134 -0.17 -2.85 25.76
CA VAL A 134 -0.54 -1.55 26.31
C VAL A 134 -2.05 -1.47 26.37
N ASN A 135 -2.60 -1.10 27.53
CA ASN A 135 -4.05 -1.07 27.78
C ASN A 135 -4.76 -2.39 27.42
N GLY A 136 -4.10 -3.53 27.67
CA GLY A 136 -4.63 -4.86 27.37
C GLY A 136 -4.57 -5.27 25.90
N ILE A 137 -4.01 -4.46 25.01
CA ILE A 137 -3.91 -4.76 23.57
C ILE A 137 -2.46 -5.08 23.20
N ALA A 138 -2.24 -6.26 22.62
CA ALA A 138 -0.95 -6.68 22.10
C ALA A 138 -0.68 -6.07 20.71
N LYS A 139 0.40 -5.29 20.57
CA LYS A 139 0.84 -4.69 19.31
C LYS A 139 2.32 -4.97 19.04
N LEU A 140 2.69 -4.92 17.76
CA LEU A 140 4.07 -4.92 17.30
C LEU A 140 4.57 -3.47 17.24
N TYR A 141 5.75 -3.23 17.78
CA TYR A 141 6.41 -1.94 17.83
C TYR A 141 7.78 -2.00 17.19
N LEU A 142 8.15 -0.91 16.52
CA LEU A 142 9.52 -0.60 16.17
C LEU A 142 10.17 0.10 17.38
N ILE A 143 11.37 -0.32 17.76
CA ILE A 143 12.12 0.24 18.90
C ILE A 143 13.38 0.92 18.37
N ASP A 144 13.48 2.23 18.60
CA ASP A 144 14.71 2.98 18.32
C ASP A 144 15.75 2.65 19.41
N LEU A 145 16.82 1.96 19.00
CA LEU A 145 17.88 1.53 19.91
C LEU A 145 18.74 2.67 20.49
N THR A 146 18.63 3.87 19.93
CA THR A 146 19.38 5.07 20.35
C THR A 146 18.55 5.95 21.27
N THR A 147 17.28 6.17 20.94
CA THR A 147 16.39 7.05 21.70
C THR A 147 15.51 6.31 22.70
N GLY A 148 15.34 5.00 22.53
CA GLY A 148 14.46 4.18 23.34
C GLY A 148 12.96 4.37 23.05
N LEU A 149 12.60 5.19 22.05
CA LEU A 149 11.21 5.41 21.67
C LEU A 149 10.64 4.20 20.91
N ALA A 150 9.36 3.92 21.13
CA ALA A 150 8.61 2.88 20.45
C ALA A 150 7.56 3.49 19.51
N GLU A 151 7.50 3.00 18.28
CA GLU A 151 6.50 3.38 17.27
C GLU A 151 5.61 2.17 16.96
N THR A 152 4.28 2.38 16.91
CA THR A 152 3.35 1.27 16.63
C THR A 152 3.44 0.87 15.17
N VAL A 153 3.69 -0.42 14.89
CA VAL A 153 3.64 -0.99 13.53
C VAL A 153 2.23 -1.52 13.23
N ALA A 154 1.72 -2.41 14.08
CA ALA A 154 0.41 -3.05 13.89
C ALA A 154 -0.11 -3.70 15.17
N THR A 155 -1.42 -3.94 15.25
CA THR A 155 -2.00 -4.86 16.24
C THR A 155 -1.67 -6.31 15.84
N VAL A 156 -1.31 -7.16 16.81
CA VAL A 156 -0.92 -8.56 16.53
C VAL A 156 -2.00 -9.53 17.00
N GLY A 157 -2.32 -10.51 16.15
CA GLY A 157 -3.41 -11.45 16.42
C GLY A 157 -4.77 -10.75 16.42
N ASP A 158 -5.64 -11.15 17.33
CA ASP A 158 -6.94 -10.50 17.59
C ASP A 158 -6.82 -9.29 18.54
N GLY A 159 -5.60 -8.89 18.90
CA GLY A 159 -5.31 -7.84 19.87
C GLY A 159 -5.48 -8.25 21.33
N SER A 160 -6.04 -9.44 21.63
CA SER A 160 -6.28 -9.91 23.01
C SER A 160 -5.39 -11.10 23.41
N THR A 161 -4.83 -11.79 22.42
CA THR A 161 -4.00 -12.98 22.63
C THR A 161 -2.64 -12.62 23.23
N GLN A 162 -2.30 -13.24 24.37
CA GLN A 162 -0.98 -13.11 24.98
C GLN A 162 0.09 -13.79 24.12
N LEU A 163 1.06 -13.02 23.65
CA LEU A 163 2.23 -13.52 22.93
C LEU A 163 3.36 -13.88 23.91
N ARG A 164 4.22 -14.85 23.55
CA ARG A 164 5.29 -15.38 24.42
C ARG A 164 6.69 -15.32 23.82
N GLY A 165 6.81 -15.12 22.51
CA GLY A 165 8.08 -14.86 21.85
C GLY A 165 7.88 -14.04 20.59
N LEU A 166 8.97 -13.38 20.17
CA LEU A 166 9.13 -12.75 18.87
C LEU A 166 10.49 -13.19 18.34
N THR A 167 10.55 -13.60 17.07
CA THR A 167 11.81 -13.79 16.37
C THR A 167 11.66 -13.29 14.95
N ALA A 168 12.68 -12.62 14.44
CA ALA A 168 12.71 -12.16 13.07
C ALA A 168 13.17 -13.32 12.20
N LEU A 169 12.28 -13.83 11.34
CA LEU A 169 12.69 -14.73 10.28
C LEU A 169 13.41 -13.89 9.23
N THR A 170 14.70 -14.14 9.03
CA THR A 170 15.28 -13.87 7.72
C THR A 170 14.63 -14.88 6.79
N ASP A 171 13.67 -14.44 5.97
CA ASP A 171 13.46 -15.14 4.71
C ASP A 171 14.84 -15.14 4.05
N ALA A 172 15.47 -16.32 4.02
CA ALA A 172 16.82 -16.45 3.52
C ALA A 172 16.87 -15.80 2.13
N PRO A 173 17.93 -15.07 1.78
CA PRO A 173 18.02 -14.20 0.59
C PRO A 173 17.85 -14.90 -0.78
N GLY A 174 17.43 -16.16 -0.82
CA GLY A 174 17.02 -16.88 -2.01
C GLY A 174 15.53 -16.77 -2.31
N ALA A 175 15.17 -16.92 -3.58
CA ALA A 175 13.77 -17.02 -4.00
C ALA A 175 13.14 -18.34 -3.57
N ALA A 176 11.81 -18.32 -3.43
CA ALA A 176 11.04 -19.55 -3.40
C ALA A 176 11.11 -20.24 -4.77
N ALA A 177 11.40 -21.53 -4.79
CA ALA A 177 11.34 -22.36 -5.98
C ALA A 177 10.60 -23.67 -5.69
N PHE A 178 10.14 -24.32 -6.74
CA PHE A 178 9.34 -25.53 -6.66
C PHE A 178 10.01 -26.64 -7.46
N VAL A 179 10.02 -27.83 -6.90
CA VAL A 179 10.51 -29.06 -7.53
C VAL A 179 9.46 -30.14 -7.34
N ILE A 180 9.37 -31.10 -8.26
CA ILE A 180 8.54 -32.29 -8.08
C ILE A 180 9.47 -33.47 -7.89
N ASP A 181 9.26 -34.27 -6.84
CA ASP A 181 10.08 -35.45 -6.62
C ASP A 181 9.59 -36.66 -7.44
N GLN A 182 10.36 -37.75 -7.41
CA GLN A 182 10.03 -39.01 -8.08
C GLN A 182 8.73 -39.69 -7.60
N SER A 183 8.19 -39.30 -6.45
CA SER A 183 6.89 -39.76 -5.94
C SER A 183 5.73 -38.88 -6.40
N ASN A 184 6.00 -37.93 -7.31
CA ASN A 184 5.09 -36.88 -7.75
C ASN A 184 4.65 -35.94 -6.62
N ALA A 185 5.47 -35.77 -5.57
CA ALA A 185 5.22 -34.76 -4.55
C ALA A 185 5.79 -33.40 -4.97
N LEU A 186 4.98 -32.35 -4.83
CA LEU A 186 5.42 -30.97 -4.98
C LEU A 186 6.14 -30.53 -3.71
N LEU A 187 7.39 -30.08 -3.84
CA LEU A 187 8.19 -29.53 -2.77
C LEU A 187 8.47 -28.05 -3.06
N ARG A 188 8.46 -27.25 -2.00
CA ARG A 188 8.94 -25.86 -2.01
C ARG A 188 10.33 -25.80 -1.40
N ILE A 189 11.27 -25.18 -2.10
CA ILE A 189 12.65 -24.94 -1.65
C ILE A 189 12.94 -23.44 -1.62
N ASN A 190 14.00 -23.05 -0.90
CA ASN A 190 14.58 -21.71 -0.99
C ASN A 190 15.91 -21.81 -1.77
N THR A 191 16.14 -20.95 -2.77
CA THR A 191 17.33 -21.04 -3.62
C THR A 191 18.65 -20.74 -2.90
N ALA A 192 18.62 -20.19 -1.68
CA ALA A 192 19.79 -20.01 -0.82
C ALA A 192 19.98 -21.18 0.17
N THR A 193 18.90 -21.88 0.53
CA THR A 193 18.90 -23.00 1.50
C THR A 193 18.05 -24.18 1.00
N PRO A 194 18.42 -24.80 -0.14
CA PRO A 194 17.61 -25.85 -0.79
C PRO A 194 17.44 -27.10 0.07
N ASN A 195 18.32 -27.30 1.04
CA ASN A 195 18.29 -28.40 2.01
C ASN A 195 17.17 -28.26 3.05
N SER A 196 16.43 -27.16 3.09
CA SER A 196 15.29 -26.95 4.00
C SER A 196 13.94 -27.10 3.29
N ALA A 197 13.87 -28.01 2.31
CA ALA A 197 12.69 -28.23 1.48
C ALA A 197 11.44 -28.55 2.33
N THR A 198 10.31 -27.94 1.98
CA THR A 198 8.98 -28.21 2.55
C THR A 198 8.16 -29.00 1.54
N THR A 199 7.65 -30.18 1.92
CA THR A 199 6.71 -30.93 1.08
C THR A 199 5.33 -30.30 1.16
N ILE A 200 4.74 -29.93 0.02
CA ILE A 200 3.38 -29.40 -0.08
C ILE A 200 2.37 -30.54 -0.14
N GLY A 201 2.65 -31.56 -0.96
CA GLY A 201 1.82 -32.75 -1.09
C GLY A 201 2.03 -33.49 -2.41
N THR A 202 1.51 -34.71 -2.50
CA THR A 202 1.45 -35.46 -3.77
C THR A 202 0.49 -34.79 -4.73
N ILE A 203 0.90 -34.68 -6.00
CA ILE A 203 0.07 -34.05 -7.04
C ILE A 203 -1.20 -34.88 -7.26
N THR A 204 -2.34 -34.20 -7.23
CA THR A 204 -3.67 -34.78 -7.48
C THR A 204 -4.36 -34.09 -8.65
N GLY A 205 -5.45 -34.64 -9.19
CA GLY A 205 -6.25 -34.01 -10.26
C GLY A 205 -5.80 -34.28 -11.69
N LEU A 206 -4.80 -35.16 -11.89
CA LEU A 206 -4.41 -35.66 -13.21
C LEU A 206 -5.52 -36.55 -13.79
N VAL A 207 -5.91 -36.33 -15.05
CA VAL A 207 -7.07 -36.99 -15.69
C VAL A 207 -6.69 -38.18 -16.57
N GLY A 208 -5.48 -38.22 -17.12
CA GLY A 208 -5.03 -39.31 -17.98
C GLY A 208 -4.56 -40.54 -17.20
N THR A 209 -4.75 -41.72 -17.80
CA THR A 209 -4.29 -42.99 -17.23
C THR A 209 -2.78 -43.13 -17.36
N GLY A 210 -2.08 -43.36 -16.25
CA GLY A 210 -0.63 -43.56 -16.25
C GLY A 210 0.17 -42.32 -16.67
N GLU A 211 -0.38 -41.13 -16.43
CA GLU A 211 0.29 -39.88 -16.79
C GLU A 211 1.66 -39.73 -16.11
N VAL A 212 2.60 -39.24 -16.89
CA VAL A 212 3.95 -38.88 -16.45
C VAL A 212 4.09 -37.38 -16.60
N ILE A 213 4.50 -36.70 -15.54
CA ILE A 213 4.79 -35.26 -15.59
C ILE A 213 5.92 -35.01 -16.59
N VAL A 214 5.85 -33.99 -17.42
CA VAL A 214 6.87 -33.66 -18.42
C VAL A 214 7.75 -32.56 -17.88
N GLY A 215 7.13 -31.51 -17.34
CA GLY A 215 7.78 -30.38 -16.70
C GLY A 215 6.71 -29.35 -16.31
N PHE A 216 7.14 -28.27 -15.70
CA PHE A 216 6.24 -27.21 -15.25
C PHE A 216 7.02 -25.91 -15.15
N ASP A 217 6.31 -24.79 -15.31
CA ASP A 217 6.88 -23.47 -15.11
C ASP A 217 5.78 -22.44 -14.78
N PHE A 218 6.16 -21.34 -14.13
CA PHE A 218 5.28 -20.21 -13.89
C PHE A 218 5.07 -19.40 -15.16
N ARG A 219 3.81 -19.05 -15.45
CA ARG A 219 3.51 -18.04 -16.46
C ARG A 219 3.67 -16.64 -15.86
N PRO A 220 4.63 -15.82 -16.30
CA PRO A 220 4.85 -14.51 -15.69
C PRO A 220 3.63 -13.58 -15.76
N ALA A 221 2.82 -13.70 -16.81
CA ALA A 221 1.65 -12.85 -17.03
C ALA A 221 0.54 -12.99 -15.97
N ASN A 222 0.41 -14.15 -15.32
CA ASN A 222 -0.63 -14.39 -14.31
C ASN A 222 -0.11 -15.06 -13.03
N GLY A 223 1.18 -15.42 -12.96
CA GLY A 223 1.80 -16.05 -11.80
C GLY A 223 1.33 -17.47 -11.49
N LEU A 224 0.54 -18.09 -12.37
CA LEU A 224 0.10 -19.48 -12.19
C LEU A 224 1.20 -20.43 -12.63
N LEU A 225 1.37 -21.52 -11.88
CA LEU A 225 2.24 -22.63 -12.25
C LEU A 225 1.50 -23.51 -13.27
N TYR A 226 2.04 -23.68 -14.46
CA TYR A 226 1.51 -24.61 -15.46
C TYR A 226 2.31 -25.89 -15.43
N LEU A 227 1.61 -27.01 -15.48
CA LEU A 227 2.15 -28.36 -15.47
C LEU A 227 1.79 -29.02 -16.80
N VAL A 228 2.79 -29.60 -17.46
CA VAL A 228 2.59 -30.44 -18.64
C VAL A 228 2.78 -31.88 -18.23
N THR A 229 1.89 -32.76 -18.67
CA THR A 229 2.04 -34.21 -18.53
C THR A 229 1.88 -34.90 -19.88
N LYS A 230 2.23 -36.18 -19.94
CA LYS A 230 1.93 -37.04 -21.08
C LYS A 230 1.34 -38.36 -20.61
N ASP A 231 0.37 -38.90 -21.35
CA ASP A 231 -0.24 -40.19 -21.07
C ASP A 231 0.57 -41.37 -21.64
N VAL A 232 0.01 -42.58 -21.52
CA VAL A 232 0.59 -43.82 -22.07
C VAL A 232 0.75 -43.82 -23.60
N ASN A 233 0.06 -42.93 -24.32
CA ASN A 233 0.18 -42.74 -25.76
C ASN A 233 1.07 -41.54 -26.14
N ASN A 234 1.74 -40.93 -25.15
CA ASN A 234 2.49 -39.68 -25.28
C ASN A 234 1.64 -38.47 -25.69
N ALA A 235 0.32 -38.51 -25.50
CA ALA A 235 -0.54 -37.35 -25.71
C ALA A 235 -0.32 -36.33 -24.60
N GLY A 236 -0.06 -35.08 -24.98
CA GLY A 236 0.22 -34.01 -24.03
C GLY A 236 -1.04 -33.46 -23.37
N HIS A 237 -0.97 -33.24 -22.06
CA HIS A 237 -2.03 -32.63 -21.27
C HIS A 237 -1.48 -31.39 -20.56
N LEU A 238 -2.24 -30.30 -20.53
CA LEU A 238 -1.90 -29.07 -19.83
C LEU A 238 -2.78 -28.91 -18.59
N TYR A 239 -2.15 -28.52 -17.49
CA TYR A 239 -2.79 -28.24 -16.21
C TYR A 239 -2.29 -26.91 -15.65
N THR A 240 -3.08 -26.27 -14.79
CA THR A 240 -2.54 -25.36 -13.78
C THR A 240 -2.33 -26.14 -12.48
N LEU A 241 -1.28 -25.83 -11.72
CA LEU A 241 -0.94 -26.51 -10.47
C LEU A 241 -1.00 -25.53 -9.30
N ASN A 242 -1.82 -25.85 -8.30
CA ASN A 242 -1.94 -25.03 -7.11
C ASN A 242 -0.74 -25.25 -6.17
N THR A 243 0.08 -24.21 -5.99
CA THR A 243 1.32 -24.25 -5.20
C THR A 243 1.12 -24.37 -3.69
N ALA A 244 -0.12 -24.25 -3.20
CA ALA A 244 -0.44 -24.40 -1.78
C ALA A 244 -1.00 -25.78 -1.44
N THR A 245 -1.56 -26.50 -2.42
CA THR A 245 -2.31 -27.76 -2.20
C THR A 245 -1.83 -28.93 -3.06
N ALA A 246 -0.93 -28.70 -4.02
CA ALA A 246 -0.54 -29.68 -5.05
C ALA A 246 -1.71 -30.22 -5.89
N GLN A 247 -2.84 -29.50 -5.95
CA GLN A 247 -3.96 -29.85 -6.81
C GLN A 247 -3.72 -29.33 -8.25
N ALA A 248 -3.66 -30.24 -9.22
CA ALA A 248 -3.66 -29.91 -10.63
C ALA A 248 -5.10 -29.73 -11.13
N THR A 249 -5.35 -28.65 -11.89
CA THR A 249 -6.61 -28.38 -12.58
C THR A 249 -6.40 -28.54 -14.06
N PHE A 250 -7.14 -29.47 -14.68
CA PHE A 250 -7.01 -29.76 -16.11
C PHE A 250 -7.43 -28.55 -16.96
N VAL A 251 -6.54 -28.10 -17.84
CA VAL A 251 -6.79 -27.02 -18.80
C VAL A 251 -7.25 -27.62 -20.12
N GLY A 252 -6.58 -28.66 -20.62
CA GLY A 252 -6.99 -29.36 -21.82
C GLY A 252 -5.90 -30.22 -22.46
N LEU A 253 -6.26 -30.85 -23.59
CA LEU A 253 -5.34 -31.63 -24.42
C LEU A 253 -4.53 -30.69 -25.32
N LEU A 254 -3.24 -30.99 -25.45
CA LEU A 254 -2.40 -30.35 -26.46
C LEU A 254 -2.78 -30.86 -27.84
N VAL A 255 -2.97 -29.95 -28.79
CA VAL A 255 -3.37 -30.25 -30.17
C VAL A 255 -2.50 -29.47 -31.15
N ALA A 256 -2.32 -29.98 -32.36
CA ALA A 256 -1.60 -29.22 -33.39
C ALA A 256 -2.28 -27.88 -33.64
N ASP A 257 -1.49 -26.80 -33.67
CA ASP A 257 -2.00 -25.49 -34.02
C ASP A 257 -2.39 -25.46 -35.52
N GLY A 258 -3.57 -24.93 -35.82
CA GLY A 258 -4.09 -24.88 -37.19
C GLY A 258 -3.28 -23.99 -38.14
N ALA A 259 -2.41 -23.11 -37.62
CA ALA A 259 -1.49 -22.30 -38.40
C ALA A 259 -0.12 -22.95 -38.61
N ASP A 260 0.19 -24.07 -37.94
CA ASP A 260 1.32 -24.91 -38.31
C ASP A 260 0.95 -25.71 -39.57
N THR A 261 1.67 -25.50 -40.66
CA THR A 261 1.42 -26.21 -41.93
C THR A 261 2.60 -27.07 -42.37
N THR A 262 3.66 -27.13 -41.56
CA THR A 262 4.94 -27.73 -41.95
C THR A 262 5.19 -29.06 -41.27
N ASP A 263 5.05 -29.12 -39.94
CA ASP A 263 5.31 -30.33 -39.16
C ASP A 263 4.33 -30.40 -37.99
N LEU A 264 3.13 -30.91 -38.27
CA LEU A 264 2.05 -30.91 -37.29
C LEU A 264 2.43 -31.69 -36.04
N TYR A 265 2.19 -31.09 -34.88
CA TYR A 265 2.32 -31.76 -33.60
C TYR A 265 1.52 -33.07 -33.56
N GLN A 266 2.17 -34.15 -33.13
CA GLN A 266 1.54 -35.46 -32.94
C GLN A 266 1.55 -35.89 -31.47
N THR A 267 2.72 -35.91 -30.85
CA THR A 267 2.94 -36.44 -29.49
C THR A 267 4.14 -35.76 -28.82
N LEU A 268 4.27 -35.92 -27.50
CA LEU A 268 5.48 -35.54 -26.75
C LEU A 268 6.52 -36.67 -26.76
N ASN A 269 7.60 -36.49 -27.51
CA ASN A 269 8.60 -37.52 -27.75
C ASN A 269 9.82 -37.34 -26.86
N GLY A 270 10.29 -38.43 -26.24
CA GLY A 270 11.46 -38.44 -25.36
C GLY A 270 11.15 -38.87 -23.93
N THR A 271 12.20 -38.91 -23.11
CA THR A 271 12.16 -39.31 -21.70
C THR A 271 12.53 -38.16 -20.76
N GLU A 272 13.24 -37.16 -21.26
CA GLU A 272 13.66 -35.96 -20.53
C GLU A 272 13.23 -34.74 -21.31
N PHE A 273 12.80 -33.70 -20.58
CA PHE A 273 12.17 -32.54 -21.16
C PHE A 273 12.55 -31.27 -20.39
N GLY A 274 12.86 -30.21 -21.14
CA GLY A 274 12.86 -28.85 -20.63
C GLY A 274 11.52 -28.19 -20.89
N VAL A 275 10.96 -27.51 -19.89
CA VAL A 275 9.69 -26.77 -19.98
C VAL A 275 9.89 -25.41 -19.33
N ASP A 276 9.60 -24.33 -20.06
CA ASP A 276 9.77 -22.95 -19.56
C ASP A 276 8.91 -21.96 -20.36
N PHE A 277 8.40 -20.91 -19.72
CA PHE A 277 7.62 -19.87 -20.37
C PHE A 277 8.50 -18.84 -21.06
N ASN A 278 8.19 -18.58 -22.32
CA ASN A 278 8.64 -17.37 -22.98
C ASN A 278 7.67 -16.22 -22.67
N PRO A 279 8.03 -15.24 -21.82
CA PRO A 279 7.14 -14.12 -21.53
C PRO A 279 6.92 -13.16 -22.70
N ALA A 280 7.86 -13.07 -23.65
CA ALA A 280 7.73 -12.15 -24.78
C ALA A 280 6.68 -12.62 -25.78
N ALA A 281 6.64 -13.94 -26.01
CA ALA A 281 5.61 -14.56 -26.84
C ALA A 281 4.37 -14.98 -26.04
N ASP A 282 4.46 -14.98 -24.71
CA ASP A 282 3.46 -15.54 -23.77
C ASP A 282 3.08 -17.00 -24.11
N ARG A 283 4.11 -17.82 -24.36
CA ARG A 283 3.98 -19.21 -24.81
C ARG A 283 4.89 -20.12 -24.01
N LEU A 284 4.43 -21.34 -23.76
CA LEU A 284 5.23 -22.36 -23.08
C LEU A 284 6.13 -23.08 -24.08
N ARG A 285 7.43 -23.17 -23.81
CA ARG A 285 8.41 -23.92 -24.61
C ARG A 285 8.54 -25.32 -24.04
N ILE A 286 8.64 -26.29 -24.95
CA ILE A 286 9.07 -27.65 -24.63
C ILE A 286 10.24 -28.02 -25.52
N VAL A 287 11.29 -28.57 -24.92
CA VAL A 287 12.35 -29.29 -25.64
C VAL A 287 12.49 -30.69 -25.07
N SER A 288 13.00 -31.65 -25.83
CA SER A 288 13.25 -33.00 -25.33
C SER A 288 14.61 -33.55 -25.74
N ASN A 289 15.02 -34.61 -25.04
CA ASN A 289 16.25 -35.34 -25.34
C ASN A 289 16.23 -36.09 -26.69
N THR A 290 15.11 -36.11 -27.41
CA THR A 290 15.05 -36.61 -28.80
C THR A 290 15.22 -35.50 -29.83
N GLY A 291 15.51 -34.27 -29.38
CA GLY A 291 15.63 -33.08 -30.22
C GLY A 291 14.30 -32.43 -30.59
N GLN A 292 13.17 -32.83 -29.99
CA GLN A 292 11.88 -32.19 -30.24
C GLN A 292 11.90 -30.75 -29.71
N SER A 293 11.29 -29.81 -30.43
CA SER A 293 11.17 -28.41 -29.98
C SER A 293 9.80 -27.84 -30.33
N LEU A 294 9.05 -27.44 -29.30
CA LEU A 294 7.64 -27.03 -29.43
C LEU A 294 7.38 -25.69 -28.75
N ARG A 295 6.38 -24.96 -29.24
CA ARG A 295 5.77 -23.81 -28.55
C ARG A 295 4.28 -24.05 -28.39
N ILE A 296 3.79 -23.87 -27.18
CA ILE A 296 2.39 -24.05 -26.82
C ILE A 296 1.79 -22.68 -26.53
N ASP A 297 0.70 -22.35 -27.24
CA ASP A 297 -0.17 -21.26 -26.85
C ASP A 297 -1.12 -21.75 -25.76
N VAL A 298 -0.89 -21.33 -24.52
CA VAL A 298 -1.65 -21.82 -23.36
C VAL A 298 -3.09 -21.31 -23.32
N SER A 299 -3.44 -20.36 -24.18
CA SER A 299 -4.81 -19.84 -24.30
C SER A 299 -5.66 -20.63 -25.30
N THR A 300 -5.04 -21.14 -26.38
CA THR A 300 -5.72 -21.92 -27.42
C THR A 300 -5.44 -23.42 -27.35
N LEU A 301 -4.43 -23.83 -26.58
CA LEU A 301 -3.85 -25.18 -26.52
C LEU A 301 -3.18 -25.64 -27.83
N GLY A 302 -3.02 -24.74 -28.79
CA GLY A 302 -2.34 -24.97 -30.05
C GLY A 302 -0.84 -25.14 -29.85
N VAL A 303 -0.30 -26.23 -30.40
CA VAL A 303 1.12 -26.55 -30.40
C VAL A 303 1.71 -26.32 -31.78
N PHE A 304 2.70 -25.44 -31.85
CA PHE A 304 3.57 -25.27 -33.01
C PHE A 304 4.83 -26.10 -32.84
N THR A 305 5.22 -26.81 -33.89
CA THR A 305 6.51 -27.50 -33.96
C THR A 305 7.54 -26.56 -34.57
N ASP A 306 8.59 -26.23 -33.81
CA ASP A 306 9.75 -25.51 -34.33
C ASP A 306 10.78 -26.52 -34.89
N GLY A 307 11.83 -26.01 -35.56
CA GLY A 307 12.92 -26.86 -36.03
C GLY A 307 13.54 -27.68 -34.90
N ASN A 308 13.75 -28.98 -35.15
CA ASN A 308 14.40 -29.88 -34.18
C ASN A 308 15.74 -29.33 -33.72
N LEU A 309 16.10 -29.64 -32.47
CA LEU A 309 17.41 -29.33 -31.92
C LEU A 309 18.51 -29.87 -32.84
N ASN A 310 19.45 -29.01 -33.20
CA ASN A 310 20.55 -29.36 -34.09
C ASN A 310 21.85 -28.69 -33.67
N GLY A 311 22.97 -29.32 -34.06
CA GLY A 311 24.31 -28.88 -33.74
C GLY A 311 25.06 -29.87 -32.84
N PRO A 312 25.97 -29.40 -31.97
CA PRO A 312 26.89 -30.25 -31.19
C PRO A 312 26.22 -31.07 -30.08
N ALA A 313 24.98 -30.74 -29.74
CA ALA A 313 24.14 -31.42 -28.76
C ALA A 313 22.73 -31.55 -29.35
N THR A 314 22.08 -32.69 -29.12
CA THR A 314 20.66 -32.91 -29.52
C THR A 314 19.83 -33.50 -28.39
N GLY A 315 20.46 -33.75 -27.23
CA GLY A 315 19.87 -34.39 -26.06
C GLY A 315 19.55 -33.42 -24.93
N ALA A 316 19.26 -32.16 -25.24
CA ALA A 316 18.96 -31.15 -24.22
C ALA A 316 17.81 -31.64 -23.32
N SER A 317 18.07 -31.61 -22.01
CA SER A 317 17.19 -32.19 -20.99
C SER A 317 16.56 -31.14 -20.08
N ALA A 318 17.01 -29.88 -20.14
CA ALA A 318 16.36 -28.73 -19.52
C ALA A 318 16.52 -27.45 -20.35
N THR A 319 15.57 -26.52 -20.21
CA THR A 319 15.51 -25.27 -20.98
C THR A 319 15.02 -24.14 -20.09
N ALA A 320 15.46 -22.91 -20.35
CA ALA A 320 14.97 -21.73 -19.63
C ALA A 320 15.14 -20.43 -20.44
N TYR A 321 14.23 -19.48 -20.28
CA TYR A 321 14.33 -18.15 -20.86
C TYR A 321 14.88 -17.12 -19.88
N ARG A 322 15.88 -16.35 -20.34
CA ARG A 322 16.29 -15.13 -19.65
C ARG A 322 15.31 -13.99 -19.94
N ASN A 323 15.23 -13.04 -18.98
CA ASN A 323 14.30 -11.91 -18.94
C ASN A 323 12.85 -12.39 -18.71
N ASN A 324 12.67 -13.29 -17.75
CA ASN A 324 11.41 -13.95 -17.44
C ASN A 324 10.38 -13.03 -16.73
N ALA A 325 10.08 -11.85 -17.31
CA ALA A 325 9.17 -10.84 -16.77
C ALA A 325 7.96 -10.63 -17.69
N ALA A 326 6.77 -10.45 -17.12
CA ALA A 326 5.57 -10.16 -17.91
C ALA A 326 5.77 -8.95 -18.83
N GLY A 327 5.44 -9.09 -20.12
CA GLY A 327 5.61 -8.02 -21.10
C GLY A 327 7.06 -7.77 -21.56
N ALA A 328 8.00 -8.68 -21.27
CA ALA A 328 9.36 -8.60 -21.80
C ALA A 328 9.36 -8.48 -23.33
N ALA A 329 10.10 -7.52 -23.88
CA ALA A 329 10.17 -7.33 -25.33
C ALA A 329 11.06 -8.36 -26.04
N ILE A 330 12.09 -8.86 -25.34
CA ILE A 330 13.09 -9.79 -25.86
C ILE A 330 13.49 -10.81 -24.80
N THR A 331 13.61 -12.06 -25.22
CA THR A 331 14.01 -13.20 -24.40
C THR A 331 15.11 -13.99 -25.08
N THR A 332 16.01 -14.60 -24.30
CA THR A 332 17.06 -15.49 -24.82
C THR A 332 16.86 -16.89 -24.27
N LEU A 333 16.78 -17.89 -25.14
CA LEU A 333 16.58 -19.29 -24.76
C LEU A 333 17.92 -19.98 -24.50
N PHE A 334 18.01 -20.66 -23.35
CA PHE A 334 19.14 -21.47 -22.96
C PHE A 334 18.72 -22.93 -22.79
N ASN A 335 19.65 -23.84 -23.06
CA ASN A 335 19.48 -25.27 -22.84
C ASN A 335 20.65 -25.87 -22.10
N LEU A 336 20.37 -26.87 -21.29
CA LEU A 336 21.34 -27.74 -20.66
C LEU A 336 21.24 -29.15 -21.24
N ASP A 337 22.37 -29.79 -21.47
CA ASP A 337 22.45 -31.18 -21.94
C ASP A 337 23.35 -31.99 -21.00
N ALA A 338 22.77 -33.00 -20.35
CA ALA A 338 23.44 -33.91 -19.42
C ALA A 338 24.50 -34.80 -20.10
N THR A 339 24.35 -35.08 -21.39
CA THR A 339 25.28 -35.93 -22.15
C THR A 339 26.61 -35.23 -22.43
N THR A 340 26.55 -33.90 -22.60
CA THR A 340 27.72 -33.09 -22.96
C THR A 340 28.24 -32.24 -21.81
N ASP A 341 27.53 -32.19 -20.68
CA ASP A 341 27.80 -31.29 -19.54
C ASP A 341 28.03 -29.84 -19.98
N GLN A 342 27.14 -29.33 -20.84
CA GLN A 342 27.26 -28.01 -21.44
C GLN A 342 25.99 -27.18 -21.37
N LEU A 343 26.19 -25.87 -21.29
CA LEU A 343 25.17 -24.84 -21.51
C LEU A 343 25.22 -24.38 -22.97
N PHE A 344 24.04 -24.21 -23.57
CA PHE A 344 23.85 -23.72 -24.93
C PHE A 344 22.87 -22.54 -24.93
N THR A 345 23.00 -21.65 -25.92
CA THR A 345 21.86 -20.85 -26.37
C THR A 345 21.22 -21.50 -27.58
N GLN A 346 19.90 -21.36 -27.71
CA GLN A 346 19.14 -21.88 -28.84
C GLN A 346 18.52 -20.74 -29.66
N ASP A 347 18.60 -20.88 -30.99
CA ASP A 347 17.68 -20.20 -31.89
C ASP A 347 16.31 -20.88 -31.81
N PRO A 348 15.25 -20.21 -31.30
CA PRO A 348 14.00 -20.89 -30.99
C PRO A 348 13.27 -21.45 -32.21
N THR A 349 13.47 -20.87 -33.39
CA THR A 349 12.73 -21.22 -34.61
C THR A 349 13.40 -22.37 -35.36
N SER A 350 14.72 -22.30 -35.51
CA SER A 350 15.49 -23.28 -36.27
C SER A 350 15.96 -24.47 -35.43
N GLY A 351 15.98 -24.34 -34.09
CA GLY A 351 16.50 -25.35 -33.19
C GLY A 351 18.03 -25.36 -33.05
N ALA A 352 18.74 -24.45 -33.73
CA ALA A 352 20.20 -24.43 -33.73
C ALA A 352 20.79 -24.11 -32.34
N LEU A 353 21.67 -24.99 -31.84
CA LEU A 353 22.36 -24.82 -30.56
C LEU A 353 23.76 -24.22 -30.73
N THR A 354 24.08 -23.23 -29.91
CA THR A 354 25.42 -22.62 -29.82
C THR A 354 25.98 -22.80 -28.42
N VAL A 355 27.15 -23.41 -28.29
CA VAL A 355 27.84 -23.65 -27.01
C VAL A 355 28.11 -22.31 -26.30
N ARG A 356 27.88 -22.28 -24.99
CA ARG A 356 28.32 -21.20 -24.09
C ARG A 356 29.49 -21.63 -23.21
N GLY A 357 29.46 -22.85 -22.70
CA GLY A 357 30.58 -23.46 -22.00
C GLY A 357 30.18 -24.69 -21.20
N SER A 358 31.15 -25.31 -20.54
CA SER A 358 30.94 -26.52 -19.72
C SER A 358 30.39 -26.18 -18.34
N LEU A 359 29.56 -27.08 -17.79
CA LEU A 359 29.07 -27.02 -16.42
C LEU A 359 30.20 -27.17 -15.39
N GLY A 360 31.31 -27.81 -15.76
CA GLY A 360 32.43 -28.08 -14.86
C GLY A 360 32.14 -29.16 -13.81
N VAL A 361 31.00 -29.83 -13.92
CA VAL A 361 30.59 -31.01 -13.14
C VAL A 361 30.09 -32.07 -14.12
N ASP A 362 30.20 -33.34 -13.73
CA ASP A 362 29.69 -34.50 -14.48
C ASP A 362 28.25 -34.78 -14.01
N ALA A 363 27.29 -34.20 -14.72
CA ALA A 363 25.88 -34.24 -14.35
C ALA A 363 25.19 -35.41 -15.08
N THR A 364 25.03 -36.53 -14.38
CA THR A 364 24.36 -37.73 -14.92
C THR A 364 22.90 -37.50 -15.32
N SER A 365 22.24 -36.49 -14.76
CA SER A 365 20.88 -36.06 -15.10
C SER A 365 20.70 -34.59 -14.78
N ILE A 366 19.88 -33.91 -15.57
CA ILE A 366 19.48 -32.53 -15.36
C ILE A 366 17.95 -32.53 -15.31
N SER A 367 17.43 -32.32 -14.11
CA SER A 367 16.00 -32.48 -13.86
C SER A 367 15.22 -31.19 -14.08
N GLY A 368 15.86 -30.03 -14.11
CA GLY A 368 15.19 -28.74 -14.23
C GLY A 368 16.18 -27.59 -14.32
N PHE A 369 15.76 -26.51 -14.96
CA PHE A 369 16.53 -25.29 -15.17
C PHE A 369 15.57 -24.11 -15.26
N ASP A 370 15.87 -23.02 -14.57
CA ASP A 370 15.06 -21.81 -14.60
C ASP A 370 15.96 -20.59 -14.40
N ILE A 371 15.57 -19.46 -14.99
CA ILE A 371 16.27 -18.18 -14.95
C ILE A 371 15.32 -17.10 -14.45
N ARG A 372 15.71 -16.47 -13.34
CA ARG A 372 14.99 -15.34 -12.77
C ARG A 372 15.01 -14.12 -13.69
N THR A 373 14.08 -13.20 -13.45
CA THR A 373 14.00 -11.85 -14.03
C THR A 373 15.33 -11.09 -13.97
N ASN A 374 16.07 -11.19 -12.87
CA ASN A 374 17.38 -10.56 -12.66
C ASN A 374 18.54 -11.28 -13.38
N GLY A 375 18.29 -12.42 -14.01
CA GLY A 375 19.28 -13.23 -14.73
C GLY A 375 20.04 -14.25 -13.88
N GLU A 376 19.69 -14.41 -12.60
CA GLU A 376 20.17 -15.53 -11.78
C GLU A 376 19.56 -16.83 -12.30
N ALA A 377 20.42 -17.77 -12.68
CA ALA A 377 20.00 -19.04 -13.26
C ALA A 377 20.30 -20.20 -12.30
N TYR A 378 19.37 -21.13 -12.18
CA TYR A 378 19.49 -22.28 -11.29
C TYR A 378 19.09 -23.55 -11.99
N ALA A 379 19.79 -24.65 -11.68
CA ALA A 379 19.47 -25.97 -12.17
C ALA A 379 19.46 -27.00 -11.05
N THR A 380 18.59 -28.00 -11.16
CA THR A 380 18.68 -29.21 -10.35
C THR A 380 19.48 -30.25 -11.12
N LEU A 381 20.68 -30.58 -10.62
CA LEU A 381 21.61 -31.53 -11.24
C LEU A 381 21.76 -32.76 -10.34
N VAL A 382 21.90 -33.94 -10.96
CA VAL A 382 22.29 -35.17 -10.26
C VAL A 382 23.79 -35.42 -10.48
N VAL A 383 24.58 -35.18 -9.44
CA VAL A 383 26.04 -35.39 -9.46
C VAL A 383 26.37 -36.40 -8.36
N ASN A 384 27.08 -37.47 -8.71
CA ASN A 384 27.39 -38.58 -7.77
C ASN A 384 26.14 -39.17 -7.08
N ASN A 385 25.03 -39.30 -7.80
CA ASN A 385 23.72 -39.78 -7.31
C ASN A 385 23.05 -38.88 -6.24
N ILE A 386 23.48 -37.62 -6.11
CA ILE A 386 22.89 -36.63 -5.20
C ILE A 386 22.22 -35.57 -6.05
N SER A 387 20.93 -35.31 -5.81
CA SER A 387 20.20 -34.20 -6.40
C SER A 387 20.54 -32.90 -5.68
N GLY A 388 21.27 -32.02 -6.35
CA GLY A 388 21.68 -30.71 -5.83
C GLY A 388 21.07 -29.56 -6.61
N LEU A 389 20.87 -28.44 -5.93
CA LEU A 389 20.62 -27.15 -6.58
C LEU A 389 21.96 -26.47 -6.87
N TYR A 390 22.12 -26.00 -8.09
CA TYR A 390 23.30 -25.30 -8.57
C TYR A 390 22.90 -23.95 -9.15
N SER A 391 23.70 -22.91 -8.93
CA SER A 391 23.64 -21.71 -9.76
C SER A 391 24.42 -21.92 -11.05
N ILE A 392 23.89 -21.46 -12.19
CA ILE A 392 24.53 -21.58 -13.50
C ILE A 392 24.97 -20.21 -14.00
N ASN A 393 26.25 -20.06 -14.34
CA ASN A 393 26.72 -18.84 -14.99
C ASN A 393 26.32 -18.84 -16.46
N LEU A 394 25.36 -18.01 -16.85
CA LEU A 394 24.83 -17.95 -18.22
C LEU A 394 25.86 -17.55 -19.29
N THR A 395 26.98 -16.95 -18.89
CA THR A 395 28.06 -16.53 -19.81
C THR A 395 29.08 -17.65 -20.02
N THR A 396 29.49 -18.33 -18.95
CA THR A 396 30.58 -19.33 -18.99
C THR A 396 30.10 -20.77 -18.98
N GLY A 397 28.83 -21.01 -18.68
CA GLY A 397 28.26 -22.34 -18.44
C GLY A 397 28.55 -22.92 -17.04
N GLN A 398 29.48 -22.34 -16.27
CA GLN A 398 29.95 -22.94 -15.02
C GLN A 398 28.81 -23.11 -13.99
N ALA A 399 28.65 -24.33 -13.46
CA ALA A 399 27.76 -24.64 -12.35
C ALA A 399 28.50 -24.45 -11.01
N SER A 400 27.82 -23.87 -10.03
CA SER A 400 28.30 -23.76 -8.65
C SER A 400 27.29 -24.36 -7.69
N TYR A 401 27.72 -25.31 -6.86
CA TYR A 401 26.86 -26.03 -5.95
C TYR A 401 26.36 -25.12 -4.81
N ILE A 402 25.05 -25.18 -4.53
CA ILE A 402 24.42 -24.42 -3.44
C ILE A 402 24.10 -25.36 -2.28
N GLY A 403 23.43 -26.48 -2.57
CA GLY A 403 23.04 -27.45 -1.55
C GLY A 403 22.15 -28.55 -2.11
N GLU A 404 21.93 -29.58 -1.29
CA GLU A 404 21.09 -30.73 -1.64
C GLU A 404 19.60 -30.32 -1.67
N VAL A 405 18.84 -30.92 -2.59
CA VAL A 405 17.39 -30.74 -2.69
C VAL A 405 16.70 -31.91 -2.00
N GLY A 406 15.77 -31.66 -1.08
CA GLY A 406 14.94 -32.71 -0.46
C GLY A 406 14.95 -32.81 1.07
N GLY A 407 15.64 -31.91 1.79
CA GLY A 407 15.59 -31.83 3.26
C GLY A 407 16.91 -32.16 3.97
N ALA A 408 17.11 -31.63 5.18
CA ALA A 408 18.34 -31.82 5.96
C ALA A 408 18.39 -33.26 6.52
N GLY A 409 19.35 -34.05 6.03
CA GLY A 409 19.61 -35.40 6.54
C GLY A 409 19.14 -36.55 5.64
N VAL A 410 18.66 -36.25 4.44
CA VAL A 410 18.27 -37.26 3.44
C VAL A 410 19.29 -37.26 2.31
N ALA A 411 20.56 -37.54 2.63
CA ALA A 411 21.56 -37.99 1.64
C ALA A 411 21.15 -39.38 1.13
N ASN A 412 20.03 -39.44 0.43
CA ASN A 412 19.41 -40.67 0.00
C ASN A 412 19.78 -40.84 -1.45
N ALA A 413 20.85 -41.62 -1.68
CA ALA A 413 21.25 -42.02 -3.01
C ALA A 413 20.01 -42.52 -3.77
N GLY A 414 19.66 -41.83 -4.85
CA GLY A 414 18.47 -42.11 -5.65
C GLY A 414 17.24 -41.24 -5.38
N PHE A 415 17.31 -40.18 -4.57
CA PHE A 415 16.32 -39.09 -4.63
C PHE A 415 16.56 -38.27 -5.90
N THR A 416 15.52 -38.15 -6.73
CA THR A 416 15.55 -37.36 -7.97
C THR A 416 14.36 -36.41 -8.04
N THR A 417 14.57 -35.27 -8.69
CA THR A 417 13.51 -34.32 -9.02
C THR A 417 13.13 -34.41 -10.49
N ARG A 418 12.02 -33.78 -10.84
CA ARG A 418 11.48 -33.61 -12.18
C ARG A 418 10.99 -32.18 -12.24
N GLY A 419 11.62 -31.32 -13.01
CA GLY A 419 11.38 -29.88 -13.09
C GLY A 419 11.97 -29.05 -11.94
N LEU A 420 12.16 -27.77 -12.25
CA LEU A 420 12.48 -26.68 -11.32
C LEU A 420 11.73 -25.46 -11.85
N ALA A 421 10.91 -24.81 -11.02
CA ALA A 421 10.32 -23.52 -11.35
C ALA A 421 10.51 -22.55 -10.17
N ILE A 422 11.18 -21.44 -10.41
CA ILE A 422 11.42 -20.37 -9.47
C ILE A 422 10.20 -19.46 -9.51
N SER A 423 9.65 -19.17 -8.33
CA SER A 423 8.54 -18.22 -8.24
C SER A 423 8.97 -16.88 -8.85
N PRO A 424 8.24 -16.34 -9.83
CA PRO A 424 8.55 -15.03 -10.37
C PRO A 424 8.35 -13.97 -9.29
N ASP A 425 9.15 -12.90 -9.37
CA ASP A 425 8.94 -11.73 -8.52
C ASP A 425 7.56 -11.14 -8.81
N SER A 426 6.93 -10.57 -7.78
CA SER A 426 5.66 -9.88 -7.97
C SER A 426 5.90 -8.45 -8.45
N THR A 427 5.02 -7.93 -9.30
CA THR A 427 4.95 -6.51 -9.61
C THR A 427 3.68 -5.93 -9.01
N ILE A 428 3.80 -4.79 -8.32
CA ILE A 428 2.68 -4.07 -7.71
C ILE A 428 2.44 -2.75 -8.43
N LEU A 429 1.18 -2.46 -8.70
CA LEU A 429 0.71 -1.26 -9.38
C LEU A 429 -0.68 -0.85 -8.86
N PHE A 430 -1.11 0.37 -9.14
CA PHE A 430 -2.51 0.76 -8.99
C PHE A 430 -3.36 0.02 -10.03
N GLU A 431 -4.52 -0.50 -9.63
CA GLU A 431 -5.46 -1.12 -10.57
C GLU A 431 -6.10 -0.04 -11.47
N ASN A 432 -6.40 1.13 -10.89
CA ASN A 432 -6.87 2.31 -11.61
C ASN A 432 -6.01 3.52 -11.22
N THR A 433 -5.57 4.30 -12.21
CA THR A 433 -4.76 5.51 -11.98
C THR A 433 -5.59 6.78 -11.87
N ALA A 434 -6.87 6.73 -12.21
CA ALA A 434 -7.84 7.80 -12.02
C ALA A 434 -8.95 7.26 -11.13
N ILE A 435 -9.03 7.81 -9.92
CA ILE A 435 -9.97 7.40 -8.88
C ILE A 435 -10.77 8.64 -8.51
N SER A 436 -12.05 8.47 -8.21
CA SER A 436 -12.89 9.56 -7.74
C SER A 436 -13.74 9.12 -6.57
N VAL A 437 -13.93 10.03 -5.62
CA VAL A 437 -14.79 9.84 -4.45
C VAL A 437 -15.62 11.10 -4.27
N SER A 438 -16.86 10.98 -3.80
CA SER A 438 -17.61 12.16 -3.32
C SER A 438 -17.04 12.57 -1.97
N GLU A 439 -16.95 13.86 -1.69
CA GLU A 439 -16.52 14.38 -0.40
C GLU A 439 -17.38 13.84 0.77
N GLY A 440 -18.71 13.81 0.62
CA GLY A 440 -19.65 13.15 1.53
C GLY A 440 -19.56 11.62 1.59
N GLY A 441 -18.65 11.00 0.82
CA GLY A 441 -18.38 9.57 0.83
C GLY A 441 -17.62 9.09 2.06
N GLN A 442 -17.05 10.00 2.87
CA GLN A 442 -16.23 9.78 4.09
C GLN A 442 -14.97 8.92 3.91
N VAL A 443 -14.92 8.02 2.94
CA VAL A 443 -13.77 7.16 2.62
C VAL A 443 -13.63 6.94 1.11
N ALA A 444 -12.41 7.07 0.60
CA ALA A 444 -12.04 6.63 -0.73
C ALA A 444 -11.37 5.26 -0.66
N THR A 445 -11.98 4.23 -1.27
CA THR A 445 -11.36 2.91 -1.41
C THR A 445 -10.47 2.87 -2.65
N VAL A 446 -9.19 2.57 -2.44
CA VAL A 446 -8.19 2.44 -3.52
C VAL A 446 -7.78 0.97 -3.64
N THR A 447 -7.75 0.46 -4.87
CA THR A 447 -7.37 -0.93 -5.17
C THR A 447 -6.01 -0.98 -5.87
N LEU A 448 -5.13 -1.81 -5.34
CA LEU A 448 -3.85 -2.16 -5.90
C LEU A 448 -3.94 -3.52 -6.58
N LYS A 449 -3.20 -3.70 -7.68
CA LYS A 449 -3.05 -4.95 -8.40
C LYS A 449 -1.64 -5.50 -8.19
N ARG A 450 -1.57 -6.81 -8.03
CA ARG A 450 -0.35 -7.62 -8.05
C ARG A 450 -0.36 -8.51 -9.29
N VAL A 451 0.74 -8.48 -10.04
CA VAL A 451 1.00 -9.33 -11.21
C VAL A 451 2.21 -10.23 -10.91
N GLY A 452 2.21 -11.44 -11.46
CA GLY A 452 3.21 -12.46 -11.13
C GLY A 452 2.77 -13.33 -9.96
N SER A 453 3.72 -13.97 -9.27
CA SER A 453 3.41 -14.97 -8.25
C SER A 453 2.55 -14.43 -7.12
N THR A 454 1.58 -15.21 -6.63
CA THR A 454 0.77 -14.89 -5.44
C THR A 454 1.07 -15.83 -4.27
N SER A 455 2.03 -16.77 -4.40
CA SER A 455 2.23 -17.87 -3.46
C SER A 455 2.76 -17.46 -2.07
N SER A 456 3.31 -16.25 -1.97
CA SER A 456 3.80 -15.66 -0.73
C SER A 456 3.20 -14.27 -0.55
N PRO A 457 2.95 -13.80 0.68
CA PRO A 457 2.50 -12.43 0.89
C PRO A 457 3.56 -11.43 0.41
N VAL A 458 3.12 -10.25 0.01
CA VAL A 458 3.98 -9.11 -0.33
C VAL A 458 3.38 -7.85 0.28
N THR A 459 4.24 -6.90 0.63
CA THR A 459 3.82 -5.59 1.13
C THR A 459 4.30 -4.49 0.19
N VAL A 460 3.53 -3.40 0.12
CA VAL A 460 3.90 -2.18 -0.61
C VAL A 460 3.59 -0.96 0.25
N LEU A 461 4.48 0.02 0.29
CA LEU A 461 4.27 1.29 0.98
C LEU A 461 3.56 2.25 0.03
N VAL A 462 2.38 2.71 0.44
CA VAL A 462 1.62 3.75 -0.27
C VAL A 462 1.76 5.06 0.49
N LYS A 463 2.01 6.14 -0.24
CA LYS A 463 2.04 7.50 0.28
C LYS A 463 1.05 8.37 -0.48
N ALA A 464 0.21 9.08 0.27
CA ALA A 464 -0.58 10.19 -0.22
C ALA A 464 0.22 11.50 -0.05
N SER A 465 0.13 12.37 -1.04
CA SER A 465 0.66 13.73 -1.01
C SER A 465 -0.36 14.69 -1.58
N ASP A 466 -0.35 15.91 -1.04
CA ASP A 466 -1.25 16.98 -1.44
C ASP A 466 -1.17 17.26 -2.95
N GLY A 467 -2.34 17.47 -3.55
CA GLY A 467 -2.49 17.99 -4.91
C GLY A 467 -3.07 19.39 -4.84
N THR A 468 -4.34 19.52 -5.21
CA THR A 468 -5.13 20.70 -4.85
C THR A 468 -5.79 20.55 -3.47
N ALA A 469 -6.13 19.32 -3.08
CA ALA A 469 -6.56 18.97 -1.74
C ALA A 469 -5.36 18.92 -0.79
N ASN A 470 -5.56 19.39 0.44
CA ASN A 470 -4.59 19.45 1.52
C ASN A 470 -4.96 18.51 2.66
N ALA A 471 -3.95 17.83 3.22
CA ALA A 471 -4.19 17.00 4.37
C ALA A 471 -4.59 17.84 5.61
N GLY A 472 -5.61 17.37 6.31
CA GLY A 472 -6.18 18.01 7.50
C GLY A 472 -7.41 18.88 7.22
N SER A 473 -7.52 19.49 6.03
CA SER A 473 -8.78 20.07 5.54
C SER A 473 -9.59 19.01 4.85
N ASP A 474 -9.06 18.40 3.78
CA ASP A 474 -9.90 17.69 2.80
C ASP A 474 -9.75 16.16 2.94
N TYR A 475 -8.63 15.71 3.49
CA TYR A 475 -8.39 14.29 3.77
C TYR A 475 -7.40 14.08 4.92
N THR A 476 -7.34 12.85 5.45
CA THR A 476 -6.30 12.49 6.43
C THR A 476 -5.05 11.96 5.74
N THR A 477 -3.85 12.50 6.08
CA THR A 477 -2.57 12.01 5.53
C THR A 477 -2.42 10.50 5.71
N ILE A 478 -2.00 9.81 4.64
CA ILE A 478 -1.69 8.38 4.68
C ILE A 478 -0.27 8.11 4.19
N THR A 479 0.48 7.41 5.03
CA THR A 479 1.68 6.65 4.66
C THR A 479 1.54 5.28 5.31
N ARG A 480 1.28 4.24 4.51
CA ARG A 480 0.85 2.95 5.06
C ARG A 480 1.31 1.78 4.20
N TRP A 481 1.74 0.72 4.88
CA TRP A 481 1.97 -0.58 4.25
C TRP A 481 0.63 -1.26 3.92
N VAL A 482 0.44 -1.60 2.65
CA VAL A 482 -0.66 -2.42 2.15
C VAL A 482 -0.14 -3.83 1.92
N THR A 483 -0.88 -4.84 2.40
CA THR A 483 -0.47 -6.25 2.31
C THR A 483 -1.34 -6.97 1.30
N PHE A 484 -0.69 -7.63 0.34
CA PHE A 484 -1.32 -8.68 -0.45
C PHE A 484 -1.13 -9.99 0.29
N GLY A 485 -2.23 -10.61 0.72
CA GLY A 485 -2.20 -11.92 1.33
C GLY A 485 -1.69 -13.00 0.37
N THR A 486 -1.35 -14.17 0.91
CA THR A 486 -1.08 -15.36 0.10
C THR A 486 -2.28 -15.67 -0.81
N ASN A 487 -2.01 -15.99 -2.06
CA ASN A 487 -2.97 -16.24 -3.14
C ASN A 487 -3.88 -15.05 -3.49
N SER A 488 -3.52 -13.82 -3.08
CA SER A 488 -4.24 -12.60 -3.46
C SER A 488 -3.50 -11.83 -4.54
N ASP A 489 -4.20 -11.47 -5.61
CA ASP A 489 -3.72 -10.62 -6.70
C ASP A 489 -4.23 -9.17 -6.59
N THR A 490 -5.12 -8.88 -5.63
CA THR A 490 -5.59 -7.54 -5.31
C THR A 490 -5.43 -7.24 -3.82
N ALA A 491 -5.28 -5.97 -3.48
CA ALA A 491 -5.37 -5.48 -2.11
C ALA A 491 -5.97 -4.08 -2.11
N THR A 492 -6.76 -3.74 -1.08
CA THR A 492 -7.39 -2.43 -0.95
C THR A 492 -6.87 -1.70 0.28
N PHE A 493 -6.93 -0.38 0.23
CA PHE A 493 -6.78 0.48 1.40
C PHE A 493 -7.76 1.66 1.28
N GLU A 494 -8.05 2.29 2.41
CA GLU A 494 -9.03 3.38 2.50
C GLU A 494 -8.31 4.67 2.88
N ILE A 495 -8.75 5.76 2.27
CA ILE A 495 -8.35 7.13 2.60
C ILE A 495 -9.56 7.85 3.19
N PRO A 496 -9.54 8.22 4.48
CA PRO A 496 -10.59 9.05 5.05
C PRO A 496 -10.64 10.41 4.37
N ILE A 497 -11.84 10.78 3.93
CA ILE A 497 -12.15 12.06 3.30
C ILE A 497 -12.90 12.90 4.35
N SER A 498 -12.49 14.15 4.49
CA SER A 498 -13.20 15.12 5.31
C SER A 498 -14.36 15.66 4.49
N ASP A 499 -15.53 15.74 5.11
CA ASP A 499 -16.74 16.33 4.52
C ASP A 499 -17.10 17.57 5.34
N ASP A 500 -17.38 18.68 4.67
CA ASP A 500 -17.85 19.88 5.34
C ASP A 500 -19.13 20.49 4.71
N THR A 501 -19.33 21.79 4.80
CA THR A 501 -20.54 22.47 4.30
C THR A 501 -20.23 23.69 3.43
N VAL A 502 -18.95 23.87 3.10
CA VAL A 502 -18.42 24.95 2.29
C VAL A 502 -18.35 24.45 0.86
N PHE A 503 -18.98 25.17 -0.07
CA PHE A 503 -18.84 24.83 -1.48
C PHE A 503 -17.44 25.17 -2.00
N GLU A 504 -16.81 24.18 -2.62
CA GLU A 504 -15.48 24.28 -3.22
C GLU A 504 -15.48 23.80 -4.69
N SER A 505 -14.29 23.64 -5.25
CA SER A 505 -14.10 23.02 -6.56
C SER A 505 -13.49 21.66 -6.38
N ASN A 506 -13.84 20.67 -7.21
CA ASN A 506 -13.23 19.34 -7.14
C ASN A 506 -11.70 19.38 -6.98
N GLU A 507 -11.22 18.63 -6.02
CA GLU A 507 -9.82 18.65 -5.62
C GLU A 507 -9.11 17.32 -5.88
N THR A 508 -7.78 17.31 -5.76
CA THR A 508 -6.96 16.16 -6.13
C THR A 508 -5.92 15.82 -5.07
N ILE A 509 -5.69 14.52 -4.89
CA ILE A 509 -4.63 13.92 -4.08
C ILE A 509 -3.75 13.06 -5.01
N LEU A 510 -2.44 13.12 -4.83
CA LEU A 510 -1.48 12.27 -5.54
C LEU A 510 -1.09 11.06 -4.67
N LEU A 511 -1.27 9.86 -5.20
CA LEU A 511 -0.91 8.60 -4.55
C LEU A 511 0.31 7.98 -5.22
N THR A 512 1.31 7.56 -4.45
CA THR A 512 2.56 6.98 -4.95
C THR A 512 2.91 5.69 -4.21
N LEU A 513 3.38 4.68 -4.95
CA LEU A 513 4.00 3.48 -4.39
C LEU A 513 5.52 3.70 -4.26
N THR A 514 6.11 3.53 -3.08
CA THR A 514 7.54 3.87 -2.86
C THR A 514 8.43 2.68 -2.52
N ASP A 515 7.94 1.72 -1.75
CA ASP A 515 8.73 0.60 -1.22
C ASP A 515 7.95 -0.72 -1.26
N THR A 516 8.66 -1.84 -1.34
CA THR A 516 8.07 -3.19 -1.35
C THR A 516 8.85 -4.17 -0.47
N SER A 517 8.22 -5.29 -0.12
CA SER A 517 8.96 -6.46 0.37
C SER A 517 9.96 -6.97 -0.70
N PRO A 518 11.07 -7.64 -0.32
CA PRO A 518 12.14 -8.02 -1.26
C PRO A 518 11.71 -8.90 -2.46
N ASN A 519 10.59 -9.61 -2.34
CA ASN A 519 9.99 -10.48 -3.36
C ASN A 519 8.96 -9.77 -4.25
N ALA A 520 8.88 -8.45 -4.19
CA ALA A 520 8.04 -7.62 -5.03
C ALA A 520 8.81 -6.40 -5.57
N THR A 521 8.37 -5.90 -6.72
CA THR A 521 8.89 -4.72 -7.40
C THR A 521 7.74 -3.78 -7.74
N ILE A 522 8.05 -2.50 -7.94
CA ILE A 522 7.09 -1.49 -8.38
C ILE A 522 7.44 -1.15 -9.84
N THR A 523 6.56 -1.49 -10.78
CA THR A 523 6.71 -1.10 -12.19
C THR A 523 5.34 -0.80 -12.80
N GLY A 524 5.30 -0.02 -13.88
CA GLY A 524 4.05 0.38 -14.53
C GLY A 524 3.34 1.53 -13.79
N ALA A 525 2.04 1.38 -13.54
CA ALA A 525 1.19 2.37 -12.89
C ALA A 525 1.49 2.52 -11.40
N ASN A 526 2.59 3.16 -11.05
CA ASN A 526 3.05 3.38 -9.67
C ASN A 526 2.61 4.72 -9.06
N VAL A 527 1.86 5.50 -9.82
CA VAL A 527 1.25 6.77 -9.40
C VAL A 527 -0.22 6.75 -9.81
N ALA A 528 -1.10 7.26 -8.94
CA ALA A 528 -2.52 7.46 -9.22
C ALA A 528 -2.99 8.83 -8.70
N THR A 529 -4.01 9.39 -9.34
CA THR A 529 -4.70 10.59 -8.89
C THR A 529 -6.06 10.21 -8.34
N LEU A 530 -6.33 10.63 -7.10
CA LEU A 530 -7.65 10.58 -6.49
C LEU A 530 -8.28 11.97 -6.57
N THR A 531 -9.46 12.08 -7.17
CA THR A 531 -10.26 13.31 -7.22
C THR A 531 -11.36 13.26 -6.16
N ILE A 532 -11.38 14.25 -5.28
CA ILE A 532 -12.50 14.51 -4.37
C ILE A 532 -13.52 15.34 -5.15
N ILE A 533 -14.75 14.82 -5.24
CA ILE A 533 -15.86 15.46 -5.93
C ILE A 533 -16.72 16.17 -4.89
N GLU A 534 -16.81 17.48 -5.05
CA GLU A 534 -17.64 18.41 -4.30
C GLU A 534 -19.11 17.93 -4.21
N ASN A 535 -19.71 17.96 -3.02
CA ASN A 535 -21.13 17.61 -2.81
C ASN A 535 -22.05 18.77 -2.44
N GLU A 536 -21.54 19.96 -2.17
CA GLU A 536 -22.40 21.07 -1.81
C GLU A 536 -23.01 21.68 -3.08
N ALA A 537 -24.22 22.23 -2.92
CA ALA A 537 -24.84 22.97 -4.00
C ALA A 537 -24.14 24.32 -4.17
N GLN A 538 -23.79 24.66 -5.41
CA GLN A 538 -23.22 25.96 -5.76
C GLN A 538 -24.06 27.11 -5.19
N PRO A 539 -23.50 28.01 -4.36
CA PRO A 539 -24.24 29.10 -3.76
C PRO A 539 -24.76 30.13 -4.78
N THR A 540 -25.85 30.80 -4.42
CA THR A 540 -26.43 31.91 -5.17
C THR A 540 -26.48 33.18 -4.32
N LEU A 541 -26.39 34.35 -4.95
CA LEU A 541 -26.42 35.67 -4.32
C LEU A 541 -27.80 36.32 -4.47
N SER A 542 -28.30 36.94 -3.40
CA SER A 542 -29.57 37.68 -3.37
C SER A 542 -29.45 38.96 -2.53
N ILE A 543 -30.25 39.97 -2.81
CA ILE A 543 -30.40 41.18 -1.99
C ILE A 543 -31.84 41.28 -1.49
N SER A 544 -32.02 41.75 -0.25
CA SER A 544 -33.34 41.91 0.38
C SER A 544 -34.04 43.20 -0.03
N ASP A 545 -35.37 43.18 -0.02
CA ASP A 545 -36.18 44.39 -0.10
C ASP A 545 -36.35 45.03 1.29
N ILE A 546 -36.61 46.33 1.31
CA ILE A 546 -36.95 47.07 2.53
C ILE A 546 -38.15 47.97 2.27
N SER A 547 -39.08 48.02 3.22
CA SER A 547 -40.18 48.98 3.23
C SER A 547 -40.29 49.60 4.61
N ARG A 548 -40.17 50.91 4.70
CA ARG A 548 -40.13 51.63 5.97
C ARG A 548 -40.67 53.05 5.76
N ALA A 549 -41.05 53.71 6.85
CA ALA A 549 -41.39 55.14 6.81
C ALA A 549 -40.15 56.01 6.59
N GLU A 550 -40.30 57.14 5.91
CA GLU A 550 -39.26 58.16 5.75
C GLU A 550 -38.91 58.83 7.09
N GLY A 551 -39.91 59.06 7.95
CA GLY A 551 -39.78 59.79 9.21
C GLY A 551 -39.36 61.25 9.02
N SER A 552 -39.32 62.03 10.11
CA SER A 552 -39.07 63.48 9.99
C SER A 552 -37.61 63.95 9.93
N VAL A 553 -36.68 63.01 9.77
CA VAL A 553 -35.24 63.24 9.57
C VAL A 553 -34.66 62.09 8.77
N ASP A 554 -33.52 62.31 8.11
CA ASP A 554 -32.80 61.28 7.37
C ASP A 554 -32.66 59.95 8.14
N ASN A 555 -32.98 58.86 7.47
CA ASN A 555 -32.99 57.50 8.02
C ASN A 555 -32.16 56.53 7.18
N ALA A 556 -31.50 55.60 7.85
CA ALA A 556 -30.76 54.53 7.20
C ALA A 556 -31.69 53.40 6.75
N TYR A 557 -31.62 53.05 5.47
CA TYR A 557 -32.23 51.88 4.86
C TYR A 557 -31.12 50.87 4.60
N THR A 558 -31.08 49.78 5.37
CA THR A 558 -30.03 48.76 5.29
C THR A 558 -30.55 47.53 4.55
N PHE A 559 -30.04 47.34 3.34
CA PHE A 559 -30.25 46.16 2.51
C PHE A 559 -29.24 45.09 2.90
N THR A 560 -29.71 43.87 3.17
CA THR A 560 -28.84 42.70 3.38
C THR A 560 -28.67 41.95 2.07
N VAL A 561 -27.41 41.73 1.69
CA VAL A 561 -27.01 40.85 0.58
C VAL A 561 -26.60 39.50 1.17
N THR A 562 -27.16 38.40 0.67
CA THR A 562 -27.04 37.06 1.26
C THR A 562 -26.66 36.00 0.22
N LEU A 563 -25.72 35.13 0.59
CA LEU A 563 -25.42 33.87 -0.10
C LEU A 563 -26.29 32.74 0.43
N SER A 564 -26.77 31.87 -0.46
CA SER A 564 -27.58 30.70 -0.08
C SER A 564 -26.81 29.59 0.64
N GLY A 565 -25.47 29.66 0.66
CA GLY A 565 -24.57 28.69 1.29
C GLY A 565 -23.18 29.28 1.50
N LEU A 566 -22.30 28.54 2.20
CA LEU A 566 -20.90 28.91 2.36
C LEU A 566 -20.13 28.67 1.06
N ASN A 567 -19.11 29.48 0.82
CA ASN A 567 -18.26 29.40 -0.37
C ASN A 567 -16.79 29.52 0.05
N SER A 568 -15.91 28.68 -0.49
CA SER A 568 -14.48 28.67 -0.14
C SER A 568 -13.71 29.87 -0.70
N THR A 569 -14.28 30.55 -1.69
CA THR A 569 -13.73 31.80 -2.24
C THR A 569 -14.58 33.01 -1.87
N ALA A 570 -13.94 34.18 -1.76
CA ALA A 570 -14.66 35.42 -1.51
C ALA A 570 -15.54 35.79 -2.71
N VAL A 571 -16.73 36.32 -2.43
CA VAL A 571 -17.69 36.77 -3.45
C VAL A 571 -17.68 38.30 -3.49
N SER A 572 -17.27 38.88 -4.61
CA SER A 572 -17.27 40.33 -4.82
C SER A 572 -18.32 40.74 -5.85
N PHE A 573 -18.97 41.87 -5.62
CA PHE A 573 -19.98 42.45 -6.50
C PHE A 573 -19.98 43.98 -6.40
N HIS A 574 -20.45 44.63 -7.47
CA HIS A 574 -20.69 46.05 -7.51
C HIS A 574 -22.16 46.33 -7.18
N TYR A 575 -22.44 47.37 -6.39
CA TYR A 575 -23.81 47.84 -6.10
C TYR A 575 -23.96 49.30 -6.55
N ALA A 576 -25.14 49.67 -7.02
CA ALA A 576 -25.51 51.05 -7.30
C ALA A 576 -27.01 51.25 -7.04
N THR A 577 -27.38 52.40 -6.50
CA THR A 577 -28.80 52.82 -6.43
C THR A 577 -29.31 53.28 -7.79
N ALA A 578 -30.58 53.01 -8.08
CA ALA A 578 -31.28 53.47 -9.27
C ALA A 578 -32.63 54.07 -8.90
N ASP A 579 -32.95 55.21 -9.51
CA ASP A 579 -34.23 55.89 -9.35
C ASP A 579 -35.38 55.04 -9.88
N ASP A 580 -36.56 55.20 -9.27
CA ASP A 580 -37.84 54.74 -9.81
C ASP A 580 -38.90 55.83 -9.60
N SER A 581 -39.70 55.76 -8.53
CA SER A 581 -40.59 56.87 -8.16
C SER A 581 -39.95 57.85 -7.18
N ALA A 582 -38.96 57.39 -6.40
CA ALA A 582 -38.06 58.23 -5.61
C ALA A 582 -36.84 58.59 -6.46
N GLU A 583 -36.41 59.86 -6.41
CA GLU A 583 -35.27 60.43 -7.12
C GLU A 583 -34.08 60.70 -6.18
N ALA A 584 -32.87 60.37 -6.64
CA ALA A 584 -31.65 60.67 -5.92
C ALA A 584 -31.46 62.19 -5.71
N GLY A 585 -31.25 62.59 -4.47
CA GLY A 585 -31.02 63.97 -4.08
C GLY A 585 -32.26 64.64 -3.47
N SER A 586 -33.48 64.27 -3.87
CA SER A 586 -34.71 64.65 -3.16
C SER A 586 -35.00 63.66 -2.04
N ASP A 587 -35.06 62.36 -2.37
CA ASP A 587 -35.72 61.37 -1.52
C ASP A 587 -34.71 60.42 -0.88
N TYR A 588 -33.56 60.22 -1.52
CA TYR A 588 -32.45 59.45 -0.96
C TYR A 588 -31.09 59.94 -1.47
N VAL A 589 -30.00 59.50 -0.83
CA VAL A 589 -28.62 59.78 -1.27
C VAL A 589 -28.14 58.64 -2.15
N ALA A 590 -27.88 58.92 -3.44
CA ALA A 590 -27.32 57.93 -4.35
C ALA A 590 -25.95 57.43 -3.86
N ILE A 591 -25.77 56.11 -3.93
CA ILE A 591 -24.51 55.44 -3.57
C ILE A 591 -24.18 54.36 -4.60
N GLU A 592 -22.88 54.16 -4.81
CA GLU A 592 -22.35 53.02 -5.55
C GLU A 592 -21.04 52.55 -4.91
N GLY A 593 -20.67 51.31 -5.15
CA GLY A 593 -19.39 50.79 -4.70
C GLY A 593 -19.25 49.28 -4.85
N ASP A 594 -18.10 48.76 -4.46
CA ASP A 594 -17.81 47.34 -4.46
C ASP A 594 -17.87 46.79 -3.04
N ILE A 595 -18.53 45.64 -2.87
CA ILE A 595 -18.56 44.89 -1.61
C ILE A 595 -18.00 43.49 -1.87
N THR A 596 -17.35 42.95 -0.85
CA THR A 596 -16.88 41.57 -0.83
C THR A 596 -17.44 40.88 0.40
N ILE A 597 -18.11 39.74 0.19
CA ILE A 597 -18.40 38.76 1.23
C ILE A 597 -17.15 37.86 1.32
N PRO A 598 -16.38 37.89 2.43
CA PRO A 598 -15.19 37.05 2.57
C PRO A 598 -15.52 35.56 2.48
N ALA A 599 -14.55 34.72 2.11
CA ALA A 599 -14.70 33.27 2.13
C ALA A 599 -15.21 32.77 3.49
N GLY A 600 -16.11 31.78 3.47
CA GLY A 600 -16.75 31.23 4.68
C GLY A 600 -17.76 32.17 5.37
N GLN A 601 -18.13 33.31 4.75
CA GLN A 601 -19.20 34.18 5.23
C GLN A 601 -20.38 34.13 4.26
N THR A 602 -21.58 34.47 4.74
CA THR A 602 -22.81 34.40 3.93
C THR A 602 -23.51 35.73 3.70
N SER A 603 -23.04 36.84 4.27
CA SER A 603 -23.74 38.12 4.12
C SER A 603 -22.85 39.36 4.16
N ALA A 604 -23.38 40.43 3.56
CA ALA A 604 -22.90 41.80 3.69
C ALA A 604 -24.11 42.75 3.70
N THR A 605 -23.88 44.03 3.98
CA THR A 605 -24.95 45.04 3.99
C THR A 605 -24.60 46.25 3.15
N VAL A 606 -25.61 46.82 2.50
CA VAL A 606 -25.58 48.11 1.80
C VAL A 606 -26.51 49.04 2.56
N THR A 607 -26.04 50.22 2.95
CA THR A 607 -26.88 51.20 3.67
C THR A 607 -27.05 52.45 2.84
N VAL A 608 -28.29 52.74 2.46
CA VAL A 608 -28.70 53.94 1.75
C VAL A 608 -29.32 54.92 2.74
N THR A 609 -28.93 56.19 2.68
CA THR A 609 -29.58 57.25 3.45
C THR A 609 -30.82 57.73 2.70
N VAL A 610 -32.00 57.48 3.26
CA VAL A 610 -33.27 58.07 2.83
C VAL A 610 -33.45 59.39 3.54
N LYS A 611 -33.91 60.42 2.83
CA LYS A 611 -34.18 61.75 3.36
C LYS A 611 -35.60 61.76 3.87
N GLY A 612 -35.77 62.16 5.13
CA GLY A 612 -37.08 62.21 5.74
C GLY A 612 -37.46 63.65 6.06
N ASP A 613 -38.74 64.01 5.88
CA ASP A 613 -39.22 65.34 6.19
C ASP A 613 -40.63 65.40 6.83
N THR A 614 -41.37 66.48 6.60
CA THR A 614 -42.72 66.67 7.19
C THR A 614 -43.77 67.00 6.13
N ILE A 615 -43.43 66.76 4.86
CA ILE A 615 -44.21 67.08 3.68
C ILE A 615 -45.00 65.82 3.30
N VAL A 616 -46.31 65.99 3.17
CA VAL A 616 -47.16 64.89 2.73
C VAL A 616 -46.91 64.59 1.25
N GLU A 617 -46.38 63.42 0.98
CA GLU A 617 -46.14 62.90 -0.37
C GLU A 617 -46.79 61.54 -0.64
N ALA A 618 -46.51 60.94 -1.80
CA ALA A 618 -46.93 59.57 -2.08
C ALA A 618 -45.92 58.58 -1.49
N ASN A 619 -46.26 57.29 -1.40
CA ASN A 619 -45.21 56.30 -1.19
C ASN A 619 -44.37 56.19 -2.47
N GLU A 620 -43.07 56.09 -2.29
CA GLU A 620 -42.11 56.07 -3.40
C GLU A 620 -41.17 54.87 -3.30
N SER A 621 -40.43 54.62 -4.36
CA SER A 621 -39.53 53.49 -4.50
C SER A 621 -38.24 53.86 -5.21
N PHE A 622 -37.15 53.26 -4.78
CA PHE A 622 -35.87 53.20 -5.49
C PHE A 622 -35.33 51.76 -5.42
N SER A 623 -34.30 51.44 -6.21
CA SER A 623 -33.69 50.11 -6.21
C SER A 623 -32.20 50.15 -5.88
N VAL A 624 -31.68 49.10 -5.25
CA VAL A 624 -30.24 48.79 -5.17
C VAL A 624 -29.95 47.62 -6.10
N VAL A 625 -29.16 47.86 -7.16
CA VAL A 625 -28.88 46.87 -8.20
C VAL A 625 -27.48 46.30 -8.02
N LEU A 626 -27.37 44.97 -8.01
CA LEU A 626 -26.12 44.23 -7.95
C LEU A 626 -25.64 43.86 -9.36
N THR A 627 -24.36 44.12 -9.66
CA THR A 627 -23.72 43.80 -10.93
C THR A 627 -22.31 43.26 -10.73
N SER A 628 -21.66 42.80 -11.81
CA SER A 628 -20.25 42.37 -11.81
C SER A 628 -19.91 41.32 -10.74
N VAL A 629 -20.81 40.37 -10.51
CA VAL A 629 -20.64 39.32 -9.48
C VAL A 629 -19.51 38.36 -9.87
N THR A 630 -18.63 38.07 -8.91
CA THR A 630 -17.47 37.16 -9.05
C THR A 630 -17.47 36.12 -7.91
N GLY A 631 -16.48 35.21 -7.89
CA GLY A 631 -16.39 34.15 -6.85
C GLY A 631 -17.20 32.89 -7.15
N GLY A 632 -17.60 32.70 -8.42
CA GLY A 632 -18.23 31.45 -8.87
C GLY A 632 -19.68 31.25 -8.41
N VAL A 633 -20.39 32.32 -8.04
CA VAL A 633 -21.80 32.26 -7.63
C VAL A 633 -22.72 32.85 -8.69
N ALA A 634 -23.95 32.34 -8.78
CA ALA A 634 -24.98 32.91 -9.65
C ALA A 634 -25.82 33.96 -8.90
N LEU A 635 -26.32 34.97 -9.63
CA LEU A 635 -27.24 35.97 -9.07
C LEU A 635 -28.66 35.44 -9.14
N ALA A 636 -29.24 35.08 -7.98
CA ALA A 636 -30.63 34.66 -7.88
C ALA A 636 -31.58 35.86 -7.85
N ASP A 637 -31.21 36.90 -7.10
CA ASP A 637 -31.88 38.19 -7.08
C ASP A 637 -30.85 39.32 -7.06
N GLY A 638 -30.90 40.17 -8.08
CA GLY A 638 -29.96 41.27 -8.26
C GLY A 638 -30.51 42.64 -7.92
N THR A 639 -31.74 42.75 -7.42
CA THR A 639 -32.41 44.04 -7.27
C THR A 639 -33.17 44.10 -5.95
N GLY A 640 -32.65 44.88 -5.00
CA GLY A 640 -33.33 45.14 -3.73
C GLY A 640 -34.21 46.37 -3.86
N LEU A 641 -35.51 46.21 -3.70
CA LEU A 641 -36.49 47.29 -3.74
C LEU A 641 -36.54 48.02 -2.40
N GLY A 642 -36.24 49.32 -2.40
CA GLY A 642 -36.46 50.22 -1.28
C GLY A 642 -37.77 50.96 -1.45
N THR A 643 -38.75 50.71 -0.59
CA THR A 643 -40.03 51.45 -0.55
C THR A 643 -40.03 52.44 0.60
N ILE A 644 -40.14 53.72 0.26
CA ILE A 644 -40.27 54.85 1.19
C ILE A 644 -41.76 55.07 1.42
N LEU A 645 -42.22 54.86 2.65
CA LEU A 645 -43.60 55.07 3.05
C LEU A 645 -43.76 56.47 3.63
N ASN A 646 -44.67 57.27 3.08
CA ASN A 646 -45.03 58.54 3.66
C ASN A 646 -45.75 58.31 5.00
N ASP A 647 -45.22 58.86 6.09
CA ASP A 647 -45.83 58.86 7.43
C ASP A 647 -46.35 60.23 7.89
N ASP A 648 -46.33 61.23 7.01
CA ASP A 648 -46.82 62.57 7.26
C ASP A 648 -48.33 62.73 7.03
N ALA A 649 -48.91 63.58 7.86
CA ALA A 649 -50.34 63.88 7.83
C ALA A 649 -50.59 65.32 7.37
N THR A 650 -51.58 65.51 6.49
CA THR A 650 -52.02 66.85 6.13
C THR A 650 -52.50 67.57 7.38
N LEU A 651 -51.92 68.72 7.70
CA LEU A 651 -52.39 69.57 8.78
C LEU A 651 -53.83 70.00 8.44
N VAL A 652 -54.84 69.38 9.07
CA VAL A 652 -56.21 69.86 8.97
C VAL A 652 -56.26 71.15 9.78
N ASN A 653 -56.14 72.29 9.10
CA ASN A 653 -56.34 73.60 9.70
C ASN A 653 -57.62 73.56 10.55
N PRO A 654 -57.60 73.96 11.84
CA PRO A 654 -58.80 73.91 12.65
C PRO A 654 -59.86 74.76 11.99
N LYS A 655 -60.94 74.09 11.58
CA LYS A 655 -62.21 74.64 11.10
C LYS A 655 -62.46 75.99 11.78
N THR A 656 -62.52 77.08 11.01
CA THR A 656 -62.86 78.39 11.54
C THR A 656 -64.22 78.30 12.24
N LEU A 657 -64.21 78.23 13.57
CA LEU A 657 -65.41 78.31 14.38
C LEU A 657 -65.79 79.78 14.45
N THR A 658 -66.65 80.22 13.54
CA THR A 658 -67.34 81.50 13.69
C THR A 658 -68.48 81.30 14.68
N TYR A 659 -68.37 81.94 15.85
CA TYR A 659 -69.47 82.09 16.78
C TYR A 659 -69.67 83.58 17.03
N SER A 660 -70.90 84.07 16.86
CA SER A 660 -71.30 85.41 17.28
C SER A 660 -72.19 85.26 18.50
N ASP A 661 -71.70 85.60 19.69
CA ASP A 661 -72.58 85.98 20.78
C ASP A 661 -72.90 87.47 20.60
N GLY A 662 -74.17 87.82 20.65
CA GLY A 662 -74.64 89.18 20.43
C GLY A 662 -74.46 90.12 21.61
N ASP A 663 -73.68 89.78 22.64
CA ASP A 663 -73.60 90.51 23.92
C ASP A 663 -72.17 90.82 24.42
N GLY A 664 -71.11 90.50 23.66
CA GLY A 664 -69.78 91.10 23.84
C GLY A 664 -68.94 90.55 25.01
N ASP A 665 -69.20 89.32 25.45
CA ASP A 665 -68.35 88.66 26.45
C ASP A 665 -67.10 87.98 25.83
N LEU A 666 -66.04 87.86 26.63
CA LEU A 666 -64.76 87.29 26.20
C LEU A 666 -64.81 85.75 26.19
N VAL A 667 -64.88 85.14 25.00
CA VAL A 667 -64.78 83.68 24.84
C VAL A 667 -63.30 83.25 24.79
N THR A 668 -62.89 82.37 25.70
CA THR A 668 -61.57 81.70 25.61
C THR A 668 -61.72 80.39 24.84
N LEU A 669 -61.19 80.35 23.61
CA LEU A 669 -61.04 79.09 22.87
C LEU A 669 -59.72 78.41 23.26
N LYS A 670 -59.81 77.19 23.79
CA LYS A 670 -58.65 76.34 24.05
C LYS A 670 -58.47 75.41 22.85
N ILE A 671 -57.55 75.74 21.96
CA ILE A 671 -57.12 74.84 20.88
C ILE A 671 -55.98 73.98 21.43
N SER A 672 -56.05 72.67 21.23
CA SER A 672 -54.97 71.74 21.59
C SER A 672 -54.55 70.99 20.34
N GLY A 673 -53.33 71.27 19.86
CA GLY A 673 -52.69 70.61 18.73
C GLY A 673 -51.18 70.84 18.79
N LYS A 674 -50.38 69.91 18.25
CA LYS A 674 -48.92 70.07 18.10
C LYS A 674 -48.63 70.71 16.75
N GLY A 675 -48.07 71.91 16.77
CA GLY A 675 -47.65 72.69 15.61
C GLY A 675 -47.39 74.14 15.99
N THR A 676 -46.47 74.82 15.31
CA THR A 676 -46.22 76.25 15.45
C THR A 676 -47.31 77.05 14.74
N LEU A 677 -47.84 78.06 15.43
CA LEU A 677 -48.81 79.02 14.88
C LEU A 677 -48.00 80.19 14.30
N ASP A 678 -48.20 80.51 13.02
CA ASP A 678 -47.64 81.72 12.38
C ASP A 678 -48.30 83.01 12.89
#